data_AF-A0A7S3WJK8-F1
#
_entry.id   AF-A0A7S3WJK8-F1
#
_cell.length_a   1.000
_cell.length_b   1.000
_cell.length_c   1.000
_cell.angle_alpha   90.00
_cell.angle_beta   90.00
_cell.angle_gamma   90.00
#
_symmetry.space_group_name_H-M   'P 1'
#
loop_
_entity.id
_entity.type
_entity.pdbx_description
1 polymer ?
#
loop_
_entity_poly.entity_id
_entity_poly.type
_entity_poly.pdbx_seq_one_letter_code
_entity_poly.pdbx_strand_id
1 'polypeptide(L)'
;RPPSPSPSPPPPPPLRCGVASCDDEAWATLAVGPDVTASCGARIDWLQFDPSGPGISLEAACTQVAVDEFPSECGACSPSATAPPQSPPPPPPSPPPPPPHAPPPPQGEARCGAASCTDAVWNTLATDAGGQYSCGGRISWLRSADGGGMAEMAACERVADEFPAECGGCDPAGPPATWTLHASTNCYAGFGAEDLETPGGSPCCTLPSKEDCFAQCDATAGCEAVIVTSTEPVLCYRRGSVDLSSCLQDYVGYDTYIRPTGAPVSGVDGGGSDGDTGGGDSDGGGSDSGAGGSDGGGIQLKVMSFNVWFAEQSPQRHAELAAAIAQQRPDVASIQECVTAWCREGLLTALHSIGDDLRDYQWSADASGQRWDGDILYRSGTWSVVQDGTVPYDGSRSMSWARLRHAATASDLLVYGMHQLPGGEEVWGYHEQNAVMVTNHAAAEKAAGGDAPVLLLGDLNEDSPSNPAPSSLTAGGLAATFTLAHRNRVDYIYTEEGRFSVVATATVEDAPGGSDHQPIVAVLRITSTSAPSPSPSSAPSPSPSPSPSPPPSPSPSPSPSASPSPSTSPPPPSPSPLPPPPPPPSSQMCGVRSCTEAVLATPAVGPDSSASCGGRIQWVMDNMGKSEADACQQVGEEFPLLCGPCAPEGIPPSLPPSPSGPAGALSIMSYNTKYDGYPCCGSDLVPSYGAHIRDLGPAIVGLQECQDANYLAGQTGGRYQVVPDTGGGNNILYDPSQVAFVAGSSGRMDITSDTYAQRTISWAKFSSGGSEFWFFNTHLPHNLGAAASTATHSQIARALLGKMDELGARGSPTVVTCDCNPFASNGSPEGSFQSNLESRGGFTTVHVGTGQFGGFGGLDKIYVSEEATGFNGRDTGTGSSDHPAITAQLALP
;
A
#
# COMPACT_ATOMS: atom_id res chain seq x y z
N ARG A 1 33.30 -32.56 -68.34
CA ARG A 1 32.75 -33.34 -67.20
C ARG A 1 33.93 -34.10 -66.59
N PRO A 2 34.06 -34.20 -65.26
CA PRO A 2 33.20 -33.66 -64.20
C PRO A 2 33.59 -32.23 -63.77
N PRO A 3 32.78 -31.55 -62.94
CA PRO A 3 33.22 -30.46 -62.07
C PRO A 3 33.96 -31.01 -60.84
N SER A 4 34.66 -30.14 -60.11
CA SER A 4 35.30 -30.48 -58.82
C SER A 4 34.28 -30.86 -57.74
N PRO A 5 34.62 -31.71 -56.76
CA PRO A 5 33.77 -31.95 -55.60
C PRO A 5 33.70 -30.70 -54.71
N SER A 6 32.50 -30.42 -54.19
CA SER A 6 32.31 -29.44 -53.10
C SER A 6 33.02 -29.93 -51.83
N PRO A 7 33.48 -29.03 -50.94
CA PRO A 7 33.92 -29.43 -49.61
C PRO A 7 32.76 -30.05 -48.83
N SER A 8 33.05 -31.08 -48.03
CA SER A 8 32.10 -31.63 -47.06
C SER A 8 31.71 -30.54 -46.03
N PRO A 9 30.47 -30.54 -45.52
CA PRO A 9 30.13 -29.71 -44.38
C PRO A 9 30.99 -30.09 -43.15
N PRO A 10 31.22 -29.15 -42.21
CA PRO A 10 31.84 -29.49 -40.93
C PRO A 10 30.98 -30.52 -40.16
N PRO A 11 31.58 -31.31 -39.25
CA PRO A 11 30.78 -32.11 -38.33
C PRO A 11 29.88 -31.20 -37.48
N PRO A 12 28.69 -31.66 -37.07
CA PRO A 12 27.86 -30.91 -36.12
C PRO A 12 28.62 -30.73 -34.78
N PRO A 13 28.32 -29.65 -34.02
CA PRO A 13 28.87 -29.49 -32.68
C PRO A 13 28.45 -30.66 -31.77
N PRO A 14 29.25 -30.99 -30.74
CA PRO A 14 28.85 -32.00 -29.75
C PRO A 14 27.58 -31.55 -29.03
N LEU A 15 26.58 -32.44 -28.96
CA LEU A 15 25.30 -32.14 -28.31
C LEU A 15 25.51 -31.91 -26.80
N ARG A 16 25.08 -30.75 -26.31
CA ARG A 16 25.03 -30.45 -24.87
C ARG A 16 24.00 -31.39 -24.22
N CYS A 17 24.30 -31.88 -23.02
CA CYS A 17 23.45 -32.86 -22.29
C CYS A 17 23.05 -34.14 -23.07
N GLY A 18 23.66 -34.42 -24.23
CA GLY A 18 23.28 -35.53 -25.11
C GLY A 18 21.97 -35.35 -25.90
N VAL A 19 21.23 -34.24 -25.72
CA VAL A 19 19.91 -34.01 -26.34
C VAL A 19 19.91 -32.80 -27.26
N ALA A 20 19.19 -32.89 -28.38
CA ALA A 20 19.16 -31.84 -29.40
C ALA A 20 18.33 -30.60 -29.00
N SER A 21 17.54 -30.69 -27.92
CA SER A 21 16.81 -29.58 -27.29
C SER A 21 17.69 -28.75 -26.34
N CYS A 22 18.88 -29.23 -25.97
CA CYS A 22 19.87 -28.44 -25.25
C CYS A 22 20.77 -27.72 -26.26
N ASP A 23 20.18 -26.75 -26.98
CA ASP A 23 20.92 -25.89 -27.90
C ASP A 23 21.59 -24.71 -27.16
N ASP A 24 22.17 -23.78 -27.91
CA ASP A 24 22.85 -22.61 -27.34
C ASP A 24 21.88 -21.58 -26.73
N GLU A 25 20.58 -21.64 -27.03
CA GLU A 25 19.54 -20.81 -26.41
C GLU A 25 19.16 -21.41 -25.04
N ALA A 26 18.82 -22.70 -25.01
CA ALA A 26 18.54 -23.44 -23.77
C ALA A 26 19.72 -23.47 -22.78
N TRP A 27 20.97 -23.46 -23.28
CA TRP A 27 22.17 -23.36 -22.44
C TRP A 27 22.40 -21.94 -21.87
N ALA A 28 21.87 -20.92 -22.54
CA ALA A 28 21.99 -19.51 -22.16
C ALA A 28 20.84 -19.02 -21.28
N THR A 29 19.68 -19.70 -21.26
CA THR A 29 18.54 -19.38 -20.38
C THR A 29 18.98 -19.16 -18.95
N LEU A 30 18.59 -18.03 -18.37
CA LEU A 30 18.89 -17.67 -16.98
C LEU A 30 17.94 -18.41 -16.04
N ALA A 31 18.49 -19.21 -15.13
CA ALA A 31 17.78 -19.82 -14.03
C ALA A 31 17.99 -18.98 -12.75
N VAL A 32 16.89 -18.71 -12.04
CA VAL A 32 16.86 -17.89 -10.82
C VAL A 32 16.17 -18.70 -9.73
N GLY A 33 16.93 -19.09 -8.71
CA GLY A 33 16.46 -19.77 -7.50
C GLY A 33 16.94 -19.05 -6.24
N PRO A 34 16.41 -19.41 -5.06
CA PRO A 34 16.65 -18.67 -3.81
C PRO A 34 18.14 -18.60 -3.41
N ASP A 35 18.94 -19.61 -3.75
CA ASP A 35 20.37 -19.68 -3.42
C ASP A 35 21.30 -19.53 -4.65
N VAL A 36 20.78 -19.36 -5.87
CA VAL A 36 21.61 -19.29 -7.10
C VAL A 36 20.93 -18.55 -8.25
N THR A 37 21.68 -17.67 -8.92
CA THR A 37 21.30 -17.07 -10.21
C THR A 37 22.43 -17.35 -11.21
N ALA A 38 22.14 -18.17 -12.22
CA ALA A 38 23.12 -18.60 -13.24
C ALA A 38 22.40 -19.08 -14.50
N SER A 39 23.04 -19.07 -15.68
CA SER A 39 22.42 -19.77 -16.81
C SER A 39 22.39 -21.28 -16.57
N CYS A 40 21.44 -21.98 -17.19
CA CYS A 40 21.38 -23.45 -17.15
C CYS A 40 22.75 -24.08 -17.45
N GLY A 41 23.42 -23.59 -18.48
CA GLY A 41 24.77 -23.99 -18.84
C GLY A 41 25.83 -23.65 -17.79
N ALA A 42 25.83 -22.44 -17.23
CA ALA A 42 26.79 -22.05 -16.19
C ALA A 42 26.62 -22.87 -14.90
N ARG A 43 25.39 -23.22 -14.53
CA ARG A 43 25.09 -24.13 -13.41
C ARG A 43 25.56 -25.55 -13.70
N ILE A 44 25.31 -26.07 -14.90
CA ILE A 44 25.77 -27.39 -15.37
C ILE A 44 27.31 -27.47 -15.43
N ASP A 45 27.99 -26.41 -15.87
CA ASP A 45 29.46 -26.33 -15.89
C ASP A 45 30.04 -26.22 -14.48
N TRP A 46 29.41 -25.46 -13.57
CA TRP A 46 29.83 -25.39 -12.15
C TRP A 46 29.74 -26.76 -11.46
N LEU A 47 28.64 -27.50 -11.68
CA LEU A 47 28.43 -28.83 -11.10
C LEU A 47 29.50 -29.86 -11.56
N GLN A 48 30.05 -29.71 -12.76
CA GLN A 48 31.03 -30.62 -13.35
C GLN A 48 32.49 -30.22 -13.10
N PHE A 49 32.81 -28.92 -13.19
CA PHE A 49 34.19 -28.45 -13.41
C PHE A 49 34.71 -27.46 -12.37
N ASP A 50 33.85 -26.83 -11.56
CA ASP A 50 34.31 -25.87 -10.57
C ASP A 50 34.94 -26.56 -9.35
N PRO A 51 36.10 -26.12 -8.84
CA PRO A 51 36.74 -26.71 -7.65
C PRO A 51 35.93 -26.59 -6.34
N SER A 52 34.89 -25.75 -6.30
CA SER A 52 33.91 -25.66 -5.20
C SER A 52 32.64 -26.49 -5.43
N GLY A 53 32.43 -26.98 -6.66
CA GLY A 53 31.32 -27.82 -7.04
C GLY A 53 31.52 -29.31 -6.69
N PRO A 54 30.48 -30.14 -6.81
CA PRO A 54 30.51 -31.56 -6.46
C PRO A 54 31.27 -32.46 -7.47
N GLY A 55 31.62 -31.95 -8.66
CA GLY A 55 32.42 -32.68 -9.66
C GLY A 55 31.70 -33.88 -10.27
N ILE A 56 30.40 -33.74 -10.56
CA ILE A 56 29.54 -34.82 -11.09
C ILE A 56 29.64 -34.95 -12.62
N SER A 57 29.07 -36.03 -13.18
CA SER A 57 29.06 -36.25 -14.63
C SER A 57 28.08 -35.31 -15.35
N LEU A 58 28.33 -35.03 -16.63
CA LEU A 58 27.44 -34.23 -17.50
C LEU A 58 25.98 -34.67 -17.42
N GLU A 59 25.71 -35.97 -17.54
CA GLU A 59 24.36 -36.55 -17.49
C GLU A 59 23.66 -36.30 -16.14
N ALA A 60 24.40 -36.37 -15.03
CA ALA A 60 23.89 -36.07 -13.70
C ALA A 60 23.66 -34.57 -13.52
N ALA A 61 24.60 -33.72 -13.93
CA ALA A 61 24.47 -32.26 -13.85
C ALA A 61 23.29 -31.75 -14.69
N CYS A 62 23.14 -32.25 -15.91
CA CYS A 62 22.00 -31.92 -16.78
C CYS A 62 20.67 -32.40 -16.20
N THR A 63 20.62 -33.59 -15.60
CA THR A 63 19.39 -34.07 -14.94
C THR A 63 19.04 -33.21 -13.72
N GLN A 64 20.01 -32.98 -12.82
CA GLN A 64 19.82 -32.16 -11.63
C GLN A 64 19.31 -30.75 -11.99
N VAL A 65 19.92 -30.09 -12.97
CA VAL A 65 19.53 -28.73 -13.36
C VAL A 65 18.20 -28.70 -14.13
N ALA A 66 17.96 -29.65 -15.04
CA ALA A 66 16.78 -29.65 -15.92
C ALA A 66 15.56 -30.43 -15.39
N VAL A 67 15.62 -31.01 -14.20
CA VAL A 67 14.52 -31.80 -13.61
C VAL A 67 14.32 -31.45 -12.13
N ASP A 68 15.40 -31.35 -11.35
CA ASP A 68 15.31 -31.23 -9.89
C ASP A 68 15.44 -29.77 -9.39
N GLU A 69 16.28 -28.95 -10.03
CA GLU A 69 16.48 -27.53 -9.66
C GLU A 69 15.60 -26.57 -10.49
N PHE A 70 15.61 -26.68 -11.83
CA PHE A 70 15.00 -25.71 -12.75
C PHE A 70 14.25 -26.38 -13.93
N PRO A 71 13.16 -27.14 -13.65
CA PRO A 71 12.45 -27.89 -14.69
C PRO A 71 11.73 -27.01 -15.72
N SER A 72 11.37 -25.77 -15.38
CA SER A 72 10.71 -24.81 -16.28
C SER A 72 11.71 -24.10 -17.20
N GLU A 73 12.83 -23.63 -16.66
CA GLU A 73 13.82 -22.79 -17.35
C GLU A 73 14.82 -23.67 -18.13
N CYS A 74 15.26 -24.76 -17.50
CA CYS A 74 16.31 -25.63 -18.01
C CYS A 74 15.79 -26.97 -18.56
N GLY A 75 14.49 -27.26 -18.48
CA GLY A 75 13.88 -28.55 -18.85
C GLY A 75 14.23 -29.06 -20.25
N ALA A 76 14.49 -28.16 -21.20
CA ALA A 76 14.96 -28.49 -22.55
C ALA A 76 16.31 -29.24 -22.57
N CYS A 77 17.13 -29.10 -21.52
CA CYS A 77 18.40 -29.82 -21.34
C CYS A 77 18.27 -31.17 -20.59
N SER A 78 17.05 -31.63 -20.27
CA SER A 78 16.84 -32.92 -19.59
C SER A 78 17.23 -34.11 -20.48
N PRO A 79 18.14 -35.01 -20.04
CA PRO A 79 18.49 -36.22 -20.81
C PRO A 79 17.32 -37.19 -21.04
N SER A 80 16.23 -37.05 -20.27
CA SER A 80 15.02 -37.87 -20.38
C SER A 80 13.99 -37.35 -21.41
N ALA A 81 14.22 -36.19 -22.03
CA ALA A 81 13.31 -35.57 -22.99
C ALA A 81 13.21 -36.38 -24.29
N THR A 82 12.24 -37.30 -24.36
CA THR A 82 11.95 -38.10 -25.56
C THR A 82 11.06 -37.34 -26.53
N ALA A 83 11.49 -37.26 -27.80
CA ALA A 83 10.94 -36.32 -28.78
C ALA A 83 9.49 -36.61 -29.22
N PRO A 84 8.69 -35.56 -29.51
CA PRO A 84 7.33 -35.72 -30.03
C PRO A 84 7.30 -36.25 -31.48
N PRO A 85 6.28 -37.03 -31.86
CA PRO A 85 6.19 -37.65 -33.18
C PRO A 85 5.79 -36.65 -34.28
N GLN A 86 6.61 -36.51 -35.31
CA GLN A 86 6.28 -35.74 -36.52
C GLN A 86 5.20 -36.46 -37.37
N SER A 87 4.26 -35.69 -37.91
CA SER A 87 3.21 -36.19 -38.83
C SER A 87 3.47 -35.76 -40.29
N PRO A 88 3.14 -36.59 -41.30
CA PRO A 88 3.42 -36.31 -42.71
C PRO A 88 2.41 -35.34 -43.38
N PRO A 89 2.77 -34.68 -44.50
CA PRO A 89 1.95 -33.64 -45.12
C PRO A 89 0.77 -34.19 -45.97
N PRO A 90 -0.36 -33.47 -46.05
CA PRO A 90 -1.55 -33.89 -46.81
C PRO A 90 -1.50 -33.56 -48.32
N PRO A 91 -2.18 -34.35 -49.18
CA PRO A 91 -2.39 -34.07 -50.60
C PRO A 91 -3.52 -33.03 -50.85
N PRO A 92 -3.63 -32.45 -52.08
CA PRO A 92 -4.56 -31.36 -52.37
C PRO A 92 -6.05 -31.78 -52.42
N PRO A 93 -6.99 -30.83 -52.16
CA PRO A 93 -8.42 -31.14 -52.00
C PRO A 93 -9.18 -31.32 -53.33
N SER A 94 -10.32 -32.01 -53.24
CA SER A 94 -11.41 -31.98 -54.22
C SER A 94 -12.75 -32.22 -53.51
N PRO A 95 -13.88 -31.66 -53.98
CA PRO A 95 -15.05 -31.41 -53.11
C PRO A 95 -16.00 -32.60 -52.95
N PRO A 96 -16.53 -32.84 -51.73
CA PRO A 96 -17.65 -33.76 -51.50
C PRO A 96 -19.04 -33.10 -51.73
N PRO A 97 -20.11 -33.90 -51.93
CA PRO A 97 -21.47 -33.42 -52.20
C PRO A 97 -22.26 -33.04 -50.92
N PRO A 98 -23.42 -32.35 -51.03
CA PRO A 98 -24.24 -31.98 -49.87
C PRO A 98 -24.86 -33.20 -49.15
N PRO A 99 -25.02 -33.14 -47.82
CA PRO A 99 -25.56 -34.24 -47.03
C PRO A 99 -27.10 -34.36 -47.13
N PRO A 100 -27.66 -35.57 -47.23
CA PRO A 100 -29.08 -35.82 -47.01
C PRO A 100 -29.43 -35.89 -45.51
N HIS A 101 -30.68 -35.62 -45.17
CA HIS A 101 -31.19 -35.76 -43.79
C HIS A 101 -31.14 -37.21 -43.29
N ALA A 102 -30.80 -37.38 -42.00
CA ALA A 102 -30.87 -38.66 -41.28
C ALA A 102 -31.87 -38.55 -40.09
N PRO A 103 -32.53 -39.66 -39.69
CA PRO A 103 -33.54 -39.68 -38.62
C PRO A 103 -32.91 -39.83 -37.20
N PRO A 104 -33.68 -39.57 -36.13
CA PRO A 104 -33.19 -39.68 -34.75
C PRO A 104 -32.90 -41.12 -34.29
N PRO A 105 -31.95 -41.33 -33.35
CA PRO A 105 -31.60 -42.64 -32.81
C PRO A 105 -32.62 -43.16 -31.77
N PRO A 106 -32.63 -44.48 -31.48
CA PRO A 106 -33.53 -45.09 -30.50
C PRO A 106 -33.10 -44.85 -29.05
N GLN A 107 -34.05 -44.91 -28.12
CA GLN A 107 -33.80 -44.84 -26.68
C GLN A 107 -33.19 -46.16 -26.17
N GLY A 108 -32.07 -46.08 -25.46
CA GLY A 108 -31.52 -47.17 -24.65
C GLY A 108 -32.19 -47.24 -23.28
N GLU A 109 -32.22 -48.42 -22.68
CA GLU A 109 -32.83 -48.65 -21.36
C GLU A 109 -31.99 -47.99 -20.24
N ALA A 110 -32.63 -47.14 -19.42
CA ALA A 110 -31.96 -46.41 -18.35
C ALA A 110 -31.52 -47.34 -17.21
N ARG A 111 -30.22 -47.37 -16.89
CA ARG A 111 -29.69 -48.16 -15.76
C ARG A 111 -30.03 -47.48 -14.44
N CYS A 112 -30.17 -48.27 -13.38
CA CYS A 112 -30.67 -47.82 -12.07
C CYS A 112 -32.07 -47.14 -12.11
N GLY A 113 -32.77 -47.14 -13.25
CA GLY A 113 -33.96 -46.31 -13.46
C GLY A 113 -33.68 -44.82 -13.71
N ALA A 114 -32.42 -44.39 -13.64
CA ALA A 114 -32.01 -42.99 -13.74
C ALA A 114 -31.52 -42.64 -15.15
N ALA A 115 -32.11 -41.62 -15.78
CA ALA A 115 -31.74 -41.19 -17.14
C ALA A 115 -30.31 -40.63 -17.23
N SER A 116 -29.75 -40.16 -16.11
CA SER A 116 -28.37 -39.72 -15.94
C SER A 116 -27.36 -40.88 -15.88
N CYS A 117 -27.81 -42.11 -15.60
CA CYS A 117 -26.98 -43.31 -15.50
C CYS A 117 -26.63 -43.87 -16.90
N THR A 118 -26.00 -43.03 -17.70
CA THR A 118 -25.59 -43.32 -19.08
C THR A 118 -24.48 -44.36 -19.13
N ASP A 119 -24.25 -44.95 -20.31
CA ASP A 119 -23.08 -45.82 -20.55
C ASP A 119 -21.73 -45.12 -20.30
N ALA A 120 -21.66 -43.78 -20.28
CA ALA A 120 -20.46 -43.07 -19.84
C ALA A 120 -20.28 -43.21 -18.32
N VAL A 121 -21.25 -42.74 -17.53
CA VAL A 121 -21.22 -42.79 -16.05
C VAL A 121 -21.09 -44.22 -15.52
N TRP A 122 -21.80 -45.18 -16.11
CA TRP A 122 -21.72 -46.59 -15.73
C TRP A 122 -20.32 -47.19 -15.89
N ASN A 123 -19.52 -46.68 -16.83
CA ASN A 123 -18.17 -47.16 -17.11
C ASN A 123 -17.06 -46.25 -16.53
N THR A 124 -17.38 -45.10 -15.93
CA THR A 124 -16.43 -44.27 -15.18
C THR A 124 -15.73 -45.08 -14.10
N LEU A 125 -14.42 -44.91 -13.95
CA LEU A 125 -13.60 -45.61 -12.96
C LEU A 125 -13.52 -44.82 -11.65
N ALA A 126 -14.07 -45.39 -10.59
CA ALA A 126 -13.85 -44.98 -9.21
C ALA A 126 -12.60 -45.68 -8.64
N THR A 127 -11.90 -45.03 -7.71
CA THR A 127 -10.68 -45.57 -7.09
C THR A 127 -10.69 -45.33 -5.58
N ASP A 128 -10.53 -46.39 -4.79
CA ASP A 128 -10.42 -46.34 -3.32
C ASP A 128 -9.17 -47.09 -2.82
N ALA A 129 -9.00 -47.16 -1.50
CA ALA A 129 -7.90 -47.89 -0.86
C ALA A 129 -7.97 -49.42 -1.05
N GLY A 130 -9.07 -49.96 -1.59
CA GLY A 130 -9.25 -51.36 -1.99
C GLY A 130 -8.97 -51.63 -3.48
N GLY A 131 -8.95 -50.60 -4.33
CA GLY A 131 -8.56 -50.69 -5.74
C GLY A 131 -9.33 -49.76 -6.68
N GLN A 132 -9.27 -50.04 -7.98
CA GLN A 132 -9.96 -49.31 -9.03
C GLN A 132 -10.98 -50.20 -9.75
N TYR A 133 -12.17 -49.67 -10.01
CA TYR A 133 -13.29 -50.39 -10.64
C TYR A 133 -14.27 -49.40 -11.28
N SER A 134 -15.08 -49.85 -12.23
CA SER A 134 -16.14 -48.99 -12.77
C SER A 134 -17.34 -48.88 -11.83
N CYS A 135 -18.04 -47.75 -11.85
CA CYS A 135 -19.28 -47.52 -11.08
C CYS A 135 -20.27 -48.68 -11.25
N GLY A 136 -20.60 -49.01 -12.50
CA GLY A 136 -21.46 -50.13 -12.88
C GLY A 136 -20.89 -51.49 -12.48
N GLY A 137 -19.56 -51.63 -12.41
CA GLY A 137 -18.87 -52.81 -11.90
C GLY A 137 -19.13 -53.03 -10.41
N ARG A 138 -19.01 -52.00 -9.57
CA ARG A 138 -19.29 -52.08 -8.13
C ARG A 138 -20.79 -52.27 -7.85
N ILE A 139 -21.66 -51.57 -8.58
CA ILE A 139 -23.12 -51.79 -8.53
C ILE A 139 -23.45 -53.26 -8.85
N SER A 140 -22.86 -53.81 -9.92
CA SER A 140 -23.05 -55.22 -10.30
C SER A 140 -22.49 -56.19 -9.25
N TRP A 141 -21.38 -55.84 -8.59
CA TRP A 141 -20.80 -56.65 -7.51
C TRP A 141 -21.66 -56.67 -6.25
N LEU A 142 -22.14 -55.52 -5.75
CA LEU A 142 -23.03 -55.43 -4.58
C LEU A 142 -24.33 -56.21 -4.78
N ARG A 143 -24.85 -56.26 -6.01
CA ARG A 143 -26.02 -57.06 -6.41
C ARG A 143 -25.74 -58.57 -6.49
N SER A 144 -24.48 -58.97 -6.62
CA SER A 144 -24.10 -60.38 -6.65
C SER A 144 -24.21 -61.00 -5.24
N ALA A 145 -24.37 -62.32 -5.15
CA ALA A 145 -24.44 -63.01 -3.86
C ALA A 145 -23.16 -62.80 -3.02
N ASP A 146 -21.99 -62.68 -3.67
CA ASP A 146 -20.70 -62.48 -3.01
C ASP A 146 -20.51 -61.04 -2.49
N GLY A 147 -21.20 -60.06 -3.08
CA GLY A 147 -21.24 -58.66 -2.62
C GLY A 147 -22.42 -58.33 -1.71
N GLY A 148 -23.20 -59.33 -1.28
CA GLY A 148 -24.29 -59.20 -0.32
C GLY A 148 -25.71 -59.30 -0.89
N GLY A 149 -25.88 -59.45 -2.21
CA GLY A 149 -27.17 -59.67 -2.86
C GLY A 149 -28.11 -58.46 -2.82
N MET A 150 -27.56 -57.25 -2.84
CA MET A 150 -28.28 -55.99 -2.66
C MET A 150 -29.27 -55.73 -3.82
N ALA A 151 -30.40 -55.09 -3.52
CA ALA A 151 -31.37 -54.67 -4.55
C ALA A 151 -30.76 -53.62 -5.50
N GLU A 152 -31.19 -53.62 -6.76
CA GLU A 152 -30.57 -52.79 -7.82
C GLU A 152 -30.51 -51.30 -7.47
N MET A 153 -31.65 -50.72 -7.06
CA MET A 153 -31.70 -49.30 -6.67
C MET A 153 -30.79 -49.02 -5.47
N ALA A 154 -30.91 -49.76 -4.37
CA ALA A 154 -30.07 -49.56 -3.18
C ALA A 154 -28.55 -49.76 -3.46
N ALA A 155 -28.18 -50.61 -4.41
CA ALA A 155 -26.79 -50.76 -4.86
C ALA A 155 -26.31 -49.57 -5.71
N CYS A 156 -27.20 -48.95 -6.48
CA CYS A 156 -26.90 -47.74 -7.26
C CYS A 156 -26.78 -46.50 -6.36
N GLU A 157 -27.77 -46.28 -5.49
CA GLU A 157 -27.79 -45.26 -4.42
C GLU A 157 -26.49 -45.32 -3.60
N ARG A 158 -26.15 -46.50 -3.06
CA ARG A 158 -24.92 -46.70 -2.29
C ARG A 158 -23.63 -46.36 -3.06
N VAL A 159 -23.54 -46.65 -4.35
CA VAL A 159 -22.32 -46.37 -5.14
C VAL A 159 -22.27 -44.93 -5.61
N ALA A 160 -23.41 -44.25 -5.75
CA ALA A 160 -23.49 -42.81 -5.88
C ALA A 160 -22.99 -42.11 -4.60
N ASP A 161 -23.41 -42.56 -3.41
CA ASP A 161 -22.93 -42.04 -2.12
C ASP A 161 -21.44 -42.32 -1.88
N GLU A 162 -20.96 -43.53 -2.20
CA GLU A 162 -19.54 -43.89 -2.03
C GLU A 162 -18.62 -43.13 -3.00
N PHE A 163 -19.12 -42.70 -4.17
CA PHE A 163 -18.35 -41.98 -5.21
C PHE A 163 -19.19 -40.90 -5.92
N PRO A 164 -19.48 -39.74 -5.27
CA PRO A 164 -20.43 -38.77 -5.80
C PRO A 164 -20.02 -38.10 -7.11
N ALA A 165 -18.72 -37.88 -7.33
CA ALA A 165 -18.21 -37.22 -8.54
C ALA A 165 -18.17 -38.17 -9.75
N GLU A 166 -17.78 -39.42 -9.54
CA GLU A 166 -17.58 -40.43 -10.58
C GLU A 166 -18.89 -41.17 -10.93
N CYS A 167 -19.69 -41.47 -9.90
CA CYS A 167 -20.82 -42.40 -9.96
C CYS A 167 -22.17 -41.77 -9.59
N GLY A 168 -22.19 -40.54 -9.06
CA GLY A 168 -23.39 -39.85 -8.58
C GLY A 168 -24.54 -39.77 -9.60
N GLY A 169 -24.22 -39.72 -10.89
CA GLY A 169 -25.21 -39.77 -11.98
C GLY A 169 -26.05 -41.06 -12.04
N CYS A 170 -25.73 -42.10 -11.25
CA CYS A 170 -26.49 -43.35 -11.19
C CYS A 170 -27.45 -43.49 -9.99
N ASP A 171 -27.63 -42.46 -9.15
CA ASP A 171 -28.64 -42.48 -8.08
C ASP A 171 -30.07 -42.73 -8.64
N PRO A 172 -30.79 -43.78 -8.17
CA PRO A 172 -32.15 -44.11 -8.60
C PRO A 172 -33.25 -43.23 -7.98
N ALA A 173 -32.99 -42.54 -6.86
CA ALA A 173 -33.96 -41.65 -6.23
C ALA A 173 -34.11 -40.36 -7.05
N GLY A 174 -32.98 -39.87 -7.58
CA GLY A 174 -32.84 -38.52 -8.09
C GLY A 174 -32.78 -37.52 -6.93
N PRO A 175 -32.21 -36.33 -7.15
CA PRO A 175 -32.13 -35.30 -6.10
C PRO A 175 -33.53 -34.98 -5.54
N PRO A 176 -33.72 -35.03 -4.21
CA PRO A 176 -35.04 -34.90 -3.61
C PRO A 176 -35.63 -33.50 -3.82
N ALA A 177 -36.93 -33.45 -4.12
CA ALA A 177 -37.79 -32.25 -4.19
C ALA A 177 -37.03 -30.98 -4.65
N THR A 178 -36.49 -31.02 -5.87
CA THR A 178 -35.29 -30.29 -6.30
C THR A 178 -35.26 -28.80 -5.98
N TRP A 179 -34.75 -28.48 -4.79
CA TRP A 179 -34.13 -27.21 -4.47
C TRP A 179 -33.04 -26.94 -5.51
N THR A 180 -33.23 -25.89 -6.30
CA THR A 180 -32.28 -25.54 -7.35
C THR A 180 -31.09 -24.86 -6.67
N LEU A 181 -29.93 -25.49 -6.73
CA LEU A 181 -28.67 -24.95 -6.23
C LEU A 181 -28.16 -23.88 -7.19
N HIS A 182 -28.06 -22.67 -6.67
CA HIS A 182 -27.27 -21.58 -7.21
C HIS A 182 -26.02 -21.52 -6.34
N ALA A 183 -24.98 -22.23 -6.80
CA ALA A 183 -23.73 -22.40 -6.06
C ALA A 183 -22.93 -21.09 -6.06
N SER A 184 -22.29 -20.76 -4.94
CA SER A 184 -21.65 -19.45 -4.75
C SER A 184 -22.62 -18.31 -5.13
N THR A 185 -23.83 -18.34 -4.57
CA THR A 185 -24.87 -17.32 -4.83
C THR A 185 -25.50 -16.92 -3.52
N ASN A 186 -25.72 -15.62 -3.31
CA ASN A 186 -26.23 -15.09 -2.06
C ASN A 186 -27.36 -14.07 -2.31
N CYS A 187 -28.57 -14.41 -1.87
CA CYS A 187 -29.73 -13.52 -1.90
C CYS A 187 -30.12 -13.03 -0.50
N TYR A 188 -30.30 -11.72 -0.33
CA TYR A 188 -30.73 -11.09 0.92
C TYR A 188 -31.35 -9.72 0.67
N ALA A 189 -31.87 -9.07 1.72
CA ALA A 189 -32.46 -7.73 1.66
C ALA A 189 -31.59 -6.72 0.89
N GLY A 190 -32.06 -6.32 -0.30
CA GLY A 190 -31.37 -5.41 -1.22
C GLY A 190 -30.61 -6.08 -2.38
N PHE A 191 -30.42 -7.39 -2.34
CA PHE A 191 -29.78 -8.22 -3.36
C PHE A 191 -30.65 -9.46 -3.65
N GLY A 192 -31.73 -9.24 -4.40
CA GLY A 192 -32.56 -10.32 -4.95
C GLY A 192 -33.41 -11.11 -3.95
N ALA A 193 -33.57 -10.68 -2.70
CA ALA A 193 -34.54 -11.29 -1.78
C ALA A 193 -35.02 -10.32 -0.67
N GLU A 194 -36.06 -10.75 0.05
CA GLU A 194 -36.46 -10.19 1.34
C GLU A 194 -36.07 -11.13 2.50
N ASP A 195 -35.60 -10.55 3.60
CA ASP A 195 -35.20 -11.28 4.81
C ASP A 195 -36.41 -11.61 5.69
N LEU A 196 -36.59 -12.88 6.05
CA LEU A 196 -37.69 -13.34 6.91
C LEU A 196 -37.33 -13.34 8.42
N GLU A 197 -36.05 -13.13 8.73
CA GLU A 197 -35.55 -12.97 10.09
C GLU A 197 -35.68 -11.52 10.59
N THR A 198 -35.82 -11.33 11.91
CA THR A 198 -35.79 -10.00 12.54
C THR A 198 -34.85 -10.01 13.75
N PRO A 199 -33.80 -9.16 13.79
CA PRO A 199 -33.41 -8.20 12.75
C PRO A 199 -32.91 -8.88 11.46
N GLY A 200 -33.11 -8.21 10.32
CA GLY A 200 -32.59 -8.66 9.02
C GLY A 200 -31.07 -8.83 9.03
N GLY A 201 -30.55 -9.60 8.07
CA GLY A 201 -29.16 -10.06 8.01
C GLY A 201 -28.82 -11.19 8.98
N SER A 202 -29.69 -11.53 9.94
CA SER A 202 -29.47 -12.64 10.88
C SER A 202 -29.80 -14.00 10.25
N PRO A 203 -29.09 -15.09 10.60
CA PRO A 203 -29.57 -16.45 10.35
C PRO A 203 -30.71 -16.79 11.33
N CYS A 204 -31.61 -17.68 10.94
CA CYS A 204 -32.60 -18.24 11.87
C CYS A 204 -31.94 -19.10 12.94
N CYS A 205 -30.88 -19.80 12.53
CA CYS A 205 -30.43 -21.04 13.13
C CYS A 205 -28.99 -21.35 12.68
N THR A 206 -28.22 -22.03 13.53
CA THR A 206 -27.08 -22.85 13.10
C THR A 206 -27.52 -24.31 13.11
N LEU A 207 -27.36 -25.03 12.01
CA LEU A 207 -27.91 -26.38 11.79
C LEU A 207 -26.82 -27.35 11.35
N PRO A 208 -26.93 -28.67 11.62
CA PRO A 208 -25.88 -29.60 11.25
C PRO A 208 -25.80 -29.82 9.73
N SER A 209 -26.94 -29.79 9.01
CA SER A 209 -27.00 -29.92 7.54
C SER A 209 -27.79 -28.78 6.87
N LYS A 210 -27.67 -28.67 5.54
CA LYS A 210 -28.53 -27.80 4.72
C LYS A 210 -29.94 -28.37 4.56
N GLU A 211 -30.11 -29.69 4.63
CA GLU A 211 -31.41 -30.37 4.59
C GLU A 211 -32.28 -29.99 5.80
N ASP A 212 -31.67 -29.80 6.98
CA ASP A 212 -32.35 -29.21 8.13
C ASP A 212 -32.82 -27.77 7.85
N CYS A 213 -32.06 -26.99 7.07
CA CYS A 213 -32.41 -25.63 6.70
C CYS A 213 -33.61 -25.59 5.73
N PHE A 214 -33.67 -26.52 4.77
CA PHE A 214 -34.86 -26.72 3.93
C PHE A 214 -36.10 -26.99 4.79
N ALA A 215 -35.99 -27.84 5.81
CA ALA A 215 -37.09 -28.13 6.74
C ALA A 215 -37.50 -26.92 7.61
N GLN A 216 -36.57 -26.04 8.01
CA GLN A 216 -36.92 -24.77 8.64
C GLN A 216 -37.70 -23.86 7.69
N CYS A 217 -37.34 -23.83 6.41
CA CYS A 217 -38.07 -23.07 5.39
C CYS A 217 -39.46 -23.67 5.11
N ASP A 218 -39.62 -25.00 5.10
CA ASP A 218 -40.93 -25.67 4.97
C ASP A 218 -41.89 -25.31 6.10
N ALA A 219 -41.37 -25.08 7.31
CA ALA A 219 -42.15 -24.62 8.46
C ALA A 219 -42.45 -23.10 8.45
N THR A 220 -41.99 -22.35 7.44
CA THR A 220 -42.00 -20.88 7.42
C THR A 220 -42.84 -20.32 6.28
N ALA A 221 -43.97 -19.69 6.60
CA ALA A 221 -44.80 -19.01 5.61
C ALA A 221 -44.03 -17.88 4.90
N GLY A 222 -44.10 -17.84 3.56
CA GLY A 222 -43.36 -16.88 2.73
C GLY A 222 -41.92 -17.27 2.39
N CYS A 223 -41.43 -18.44 2.82
CA CYS A 223 -40.06 -18.88 2.55
C CYS A 223 -39.93 -19.60 1.20
N GLU A 224 -39.32 -18.91 0.24
CA GLU A 224 -39.13 -19.32 -1.16
C GLU A 224 -37.71 -19.86 -1.44
N ALA A 225 -36.72 -19.34 -0.71
CA ALA A 225 -35.33 -19.77 -0.77
C ALA A 225 -34.71 -19.90 0.62
N VAL A 226 -33.63 -20.67 0.71
CA VAL A 226 -32.67 -20.59 1.81
C VAL A 226 -31.28 -20.27 1.29
N ILE A 227 -30.54 -19.50 2.08
CA ILE A 227 -29.10 -19.32 1.92
C ILE A 227 -28.43 -20.11 3.05
N VAL A 228 -27.40 -20.88 2.71
CA VAL A 228 -26.56 -21.60 3.66
C VAL A 228 -25.10 -21.29 3.40
N THR A 229 -24.28 -21.29 4.46
CA THR A 229 -22.81 -21.32 4.31
C THR A 229 -22.38 -22.66 3.70
N SER A 230 -21.45 -22.65 2.76
CA SER A 230 -20.95 -23.85 2.04
C SER A 230 -20.10 -24.81 2.90
N THR A 231 -20.12 -24.64 4.23
CA THR A 231 -19.39 -25.46 5.21
C THR A 231 -20.31 -25.81 6.38
N GLU A 232 -20.28 -27.07 6.82
CA GLU A 232 -21.05 -27.55 7.97
C GLU A 232 -20.33 -27.29 9.31
N PRO A 233 -21.05 -27.00 10.42
CA PRO A 233 -22.50 -26.81 10.50
C PRO A 233 -22.93 -25.47 9.87
N VAL A 234 -24.02 -25.50 9.10
CA VAL A 234 -24.44 -24.37 8.28
C VAL A 234 -25.11 -23.26 9.11
N LEU A 235 -24.85 -22.00 8.75
CA LEU A 235 -25.73 -20.89 9.10
C LEU A 235 -26.91 -20.87 8.15
N CYS A 236 -28.13 -20.96 8.67
CA CYS A 236 -29.35 -21.06 7.88
C CYS A 236 -30.10 -19.72 7.84
N TYR A 237 -30.30 -19.17 6.65
CA TYR A 237 -31.01 -17.91 6.41
C TYR A 237 -32.24 -18.17 5.55
N ARG A 238 -33.41 -17.63 5.90
CA ARG A 238 -34.66 -17.85 5.16
C ARG A 238 -35.04 -16.59 4.39
N ARG A 239 -35.52 -16.76 3.16
CA ARG A 239 -35.79 -15.67 2.22
C ARG A 239 -37.13 -15.84 1.52
N GLY A 240 -37.81 -14.72 1.29
CA GLY A 240 -38.99 -14.61 0.43
C GLY A 240 -38.75 -13.60 -0.70
N SER A 241 -39.72 -13.49 -1.62
CA SER A 241 -39.74 -12.51 -2.72
C SER A 241 -38.46 -12.55 -3.58
N VAL A 242 -38.05 -13.75 -4.01
CA VAL A 242 -36.67 -13.99 -4.49
C VAL A 242 -36.52 -13.79 -6.00
N ASP A 243 -35.71 -12.80 -6.40
CA ASP A 243 -35.24 -12.55 -7.77
C ASP A 243 -33.75 -12.93 -7.91
N LEU A 244 -33.51 -14.12 -8.45
CA LEU A 244 -32.18 -14.62 -8.80
C LEU A 244 -31.32 -13.66 -9.61
N SER A 245 -31.92 -12.87 -10.52
CA SER A 245 -31.17 -11.98 -11.40
C SER A 245 -30.61 -10.75 -10.68
N SER A 246 -31.12 -10.46 -9.47
CA SER A 246 -30.63 -9.42 -8.56
C SER A 246 -29.82 -9.97 -7.37
N CYS A 247 -29.66 -11.30 -7.26
CA CYS A 247 -28.79 -11.91 -6.24
C CYS A 247 -27.31 -11.84 -6.64
N LEU A 248 -26.42 -11.78 -5.64
CA LEU A 248 -24.98 -11.82 -5.88
C LEU A 248 -24.57 -13.22 -6.38
N GLN A 249 -24.13 -13.31 -7.64
CA GLN A 249 -23.50 -14.51 -8.22
C GLN A 249 -22.01 -14.55 -7.85
N ASP A 250 -21.37 -15.71 -8.05
CA ASP A 250 -19.95 -15.99 -7.79
C ASP A 250 -19.47 -15.63 -6.35
N TYR A 251 -20.41 -15.57 -5.41
CA TYR A 251 -20.21 -15.25 -3.99
C TYR A 251 -19.80 -16.51 -3.20
N VAL A 252 -18.52 -16.88 -3.31
CA VAL A 252 -17.97 -18.11 -2.73
C VAL A 252 -18.21 -18.21 -1.21
N GLY A 253 -18.57 -19.42 -0.75
CA GLY A 253 -18.80 -19.73 0.66
C GLY A 253 -20.25 -19.60 1.14
N TYR A 254 -21.16 -19.13 0.28
CA TYR A 254 -22.61 -19.18 0.50
C TYR A 254 -23.31 -19.73 -0.74
N ASP A 255 -24.26 -20.63 -0.53
CA ASP A 255 -25.06 -21.25 -1.58
C ASP A 255 -26.55 -20.91 -1.40
N THR A 256 -27.18 -20.45 -2.48
CA THR A 256 -28.62 -20.19 -2.51
C THR A 256 -29.33 -21.42 -3.06
N TYR A 257 -30.33 -21.90 -2.32
CA TYR A 257 -31.21 -22.98 -2.72
C TYR A 257 -32.62 -22.44 -2.89
N ILE A 258 -33.22 -22.58 -4.09
CA ILE A 258 -34.55 -22.04 -4.41
C ILE A 258 -35.56 -23.14 -4.74
N ARG A 259 -36.80 -23.00 -4.26
CA ARG A 259 -37.92 -23.86 -4.65
C ARG A 259 -38.37 -23.59 -6.10
N PRO A 260 -38.58 -24.61 -6.95
CA PRO A 260 -39.17 -24.40 -8.27
C PRO A 260 -40.57 -23.77 -8.18
N THR A 261 -40.72 -22.57 -8.72
CA THR A 261 -41.98 -21.79 -8.70
C THR A 261 -43.03 -22.43 -9.61
N GLY A 262 -43.80 -23.38 -9.06
CA GLY A 262 -44.84 -24.11 -9.80
C GLY A 262 -45.64 -25.15 -9.01
N ALA A 263 -45.22 -25.53 -7.80
CA ALA A 263 -46.00 -26.39 -6.92
C ALA A 263 -46.90 -25.55 -5.98
N PRO A 264 -48.23 -25.74 -5.96
CA PRO A 264 -49.08 -25.04 -5.00
C PRO A 264 -48.81 -25.57 -3.59
N VAL A 265 -48.70 -24.64 -2.62
CA VAL A 265 -48.71 -25.01 -1.20
C VAL A 265 -50.03 -25.72 -0.91
N SER A 266 -49.97 -27.01 -0.61
CA SER A 266 -51.16 -27.81 -0.31
C SER A 266 -51.67 -27.43 1.08
N GLY A 267 -52.49 -26.37 1.12
CA GLY A 267 -53.09 -25.87 2.35
C GLY A 267 -53.83 -26.98 3.09
N VAL A 268 -53.54 -27.15 4.37
CA VAL A 268 -54.22 -28.13 5.22
C VAL A 268 -55.66 -27.67 5.42
N ASP A 269 -56.63 -28.44 4.90
CA ASP A 269 -58.05 -28.27 5.19
C ASP A 269 -58.29 -28.32 6.72
N GLY A 270 -58.50 -27.15 7.33
CA GLY A 270 -58.52 -26.97 8.80
C GLY A 270 -59.74 -26.23 9.37
N GLY A 271 -60.53 -25.55 8.53
CA GLY A 271 -61.82 -24.95 8.88
C GLY A 271 -61.79 -23.50 9.41
N GLY A 272 -62.55 -22.63 8.74
CA GLY A 272 -62.82 -21.24 9.14
C GLY A 272 -63.78 -20.59 8.13
N SER A 273 -65.01 -20.29 8.55
CA SER A 273 -66.15 -20.03 7.65
C SER A 273 -66.28 -18.58 7.15
N ASP A 274 -66.92 -18.46 5.97
CA ASP A 274 -67.73 -17.33 5.46
C ASP A 274 -67.06 -15.95 5.19
N GLY A 275 -67.38 -15.29 4.05
CA GLY A 275 -66.83 -13.95 3.77
C GLY A 275 -67.15 -13.19 2.46
N ASP A 276 -67.85 -13.80 1.49
CA ASP A 276 -68.52 -13.24 0.27
C ASP A 276 -68.18 -11.82 -0.33
N THR A 277 -68.04 -11.77 -1.68
CA THR A 277 -67.91 -10.58 -2.58
C THR A 277 -66.74 -9.59 -2.37
N GLY A 278 -66.14 -8.96 -3.40
CA GLY A 278 -66.27 -9.15 -4.85
C GLY A 278 -66.02 -7.88 -5.70
N GLY A 279 -65.15 -7.98 -6.72
CA GLY A 279 -65.14 -7.11 -7.92
C GLY A 279 -64.32 -5.80 -7.89
N GLY A 280 -63.76 -5.43 -9.06
CA GLY A 280 -63.14 -4.11 -9.27
C GLY A 280 -61.99 -4.06 -10.29
N ASP A 281 -62.26 -4.24 -11.59
CA ASP A 281 -61.26 -3.99 -12.65
C ASP A 281 -60.87 -2.50 -12.72
N SER A 282 -59.61 -2.18 -13.03
CA SER A 282 -59.24 -1.50 -14.30
C SER A 282 -57.74 -1.19 -14.42
N ASP A 283 -57.13 -1.66 -15.51
CA ASP A 283 -55.85 -1.15 -16.03
C ASP A 283 -56.02 0.26 -16.66
N GLY A 284 -54.91 1.00 -16.84
CA GLY A 284 -54.88 2.01 -17.91
C GLY A 284 -54.03 3.27 -17.73
N GLY A 285 -52.71 3.13 -17.60
CA GLY A 285 -51.63 4.04 -18.05
C GLY A 285 -51.80 5.58 -18.12
N GLY A 286 -50.88 6.31 -17.49
CA GLY A 286 -50.70 7.75 -17.66
C GLY A 286 -49.25 8.20 -17.39
N SER A 287 -48.61 8.79 -18.40
CA SER A 287 -47.16 9.10 -18.42
C SER A 287 -46.75 10.38 -17.67
N ASP A 288 -45.51 10.35 -17.15
CA ASP A 288 -44.58 11.47 -16.97
C ASP A 288 -44.92 12.63 -16.00
N SER A 289 -44.20 12.68 -14.88
CA SER A 289 -43.38 13.86 -14.45
C SER A 289 -42.77 13.61 -13.06
N GLY A 290 -41.52 14.05 -12.84
CA GLY A 290 -40.77 13.73 -11.63
C GLY A 290 -40.91 14.73 -10.47
N ALA A 291 -40.99 14.22 -9.24
CA ALA A 291 -40.69 14.95 -8.00
C ALA A 291 -40.24 14.00 -6.89
N GLY A 292 -39.29 14.45 -6.07
CA GLY A 292 -38.56 13.65 -5.09
C GLY A 292 -39.39 12.88 -4.06
N GLY A 293 -39.10 11.58 -3.95
CA GLY A 293 -39.25 10.80 -2.72
C GLY A 293 -37.90 10.75 -2.01
N SER A 294 -37.82 11.27 -0.78
CA SER A 294 -36.58 11.35 -0.02
C SER A 294 -36.46 10.15 0.94
N ASP A 295 -35.60 9.20 0.60
CA ASP A 295 -35.08 8.20 1.56
C ASP A 295 -33.68 8.61 2.04
N GLY A 296 -33.40 8.39 3.33
CA GLY A 296 -32.18 8.88 3.97
C GLY A 296 -31.00 7.92 3.76
N GLY A 297 -29.84 8.34 3.24
CA GLY A 297 -29.46 9.69 2.82
C GLY A 297 -27.94 9.91 2.72
N GLY A 298 -27.17 8.83 2.57
CA GLY A 298 -25.70 8.84 2.52
C GLY A 298 -25.17 8.30 1.19
N ILE A 299 -24.05 8.84 0.72
CA ILE A 299 -23.44 8.47 -0.56
C ILE A 299 -22.94 7.03 -0.47
N GLN A 300 -23.35 6.17 -1.39
CA GLN A 300 -22.75 4.86 -1.62
C GLN A 300 -21.73 4.98 -2.77
N LEU A 301 -20.60 4.31 -2.63
CA LEU A 301 -19.54 4.24 -3.65
C LEU A 301 -18.88 2.86 -3.64
N LYS A 302 -18.48 2.36 -4.80
CA LYS A 302 -17.60 1.19 -4.93
C LYS A 302 -16.16 1.66 -5.13
N VAL A 303 -15.22 1.11 -4.38
CA VAL A 303 -13.80 1.46 -4.42
C VAL A 303 -12.91 0.24 -4.64
N MET A 304 -11.70 0.46 -5.15
CA MET A 304 -10.78 -0.61 -5.57
C MET A 304 -9.31 -0.28 -5.24
N SER A 305 -8.57 -1.27 -4.73
CA SER A 305 -7.09 -1.29 -4.78
C SER A 305 -6.66 -2.29 -5.84
N PHE A 306 -5.66 -1.95 -6.64
CA PHE A 306 -5.16 -2.81 -7.71
C PHE A 306 -3.69 -2.49 -8.02
N ASN A 307 -2.78 -3.31 -7.48
CA ASN A 307 -1.42 -3.37 -8.02
C ASN A 307 -1.48 -4.01 -9.41
N VAL A 308 -0.93 -3.35 -10.43
CA VAL A 308 -0.91 -3.87 -11.82
C VAL A 308 0.42 -4.49 -12.23
N TRP A 309 1.39 -4.60 -11.32
CA TRP A 309 2.72 -5.19 -11.50
C TRP A 309 3.54 -4.59 -12.66
N PHE A 310 4.58 -3.82 -12.34
CA PHE A 310 5.28 -2.92 -13.27
C PHE A 310 6.03 -3.63 -14.42
N ALA A 311 6.44 -4.90 -14.24
CA ALA A 311 7.55 -5.47 -15.01
C ALA A 311 7.19 -5.87 -16.44
N GLU A 312 5.91 -6.05 -16.76
CA GLU A 312 5.45 -6.54 -18.08
C GLU A 312 4.41 -5.59 -18.70
N GLN A 313 4.80 -4.38 -19.09
CA GLN A 313 3.84 -3.42 -19.68
C GLN A 313 3.65 -3.67 -21.19
N SER A 314 2.40 -3.89 -21.63
CA SER A 314 2.06 -4.09 -23.04
C SER A 314 0.64 -3.60 -23.40
N PRO A 315 0.35 -3.23 -24.67
CA PRO A 315 -0.99 -2.82 -25.08
C PRO A 315 -2.07 -3.89 -24.90
N GLN A 316 -1.70 -5.17 -24.96
CA GLN A 316 -2.63 -6.27 -24.65
C GLN A 316 -2.94 -6.29 -23.15
N ARG A 317 -1.90 -6.23 -22.31
CA ARG A 317 -2.08 -6.25 -20.85
C ARG A 317 -2.83 -5.01 -20.35
N HIS A 318 -2.60 -3.83 -20.94
CA HIS A 318 -3.43 -2.65 -20.67
C HIS A 318 -4.93 -2.89 -20.98
N ALA A 319 -5.26 -3.68 -22.00
CA ALA A 319 -6.65 -4.04 -22.32
C ALA A 319 -7.23 -5.08 -21.35
N GLU A 320 -6.40 -6.01 -20.86
CA GLU A 320 -6.79 -7.00 -19.85
C GLU A 320 -7.00 -6.34 -18.47
N LEU A 321 -6.08 -5.48 -18.03
CA LEU A 321 -6.21 -4.65 -16.82
C LEU A 321 -7.44 -3.71 -16.92
N ALA A 322 -7.68 -3.10 -18.09
CA ALA A 322 -8.88 -2.32 -18.33
C ALA A 322 -10.16 -3.17 -18.26
N ALA A 323 -10.12 -4.44 -18.66
CA ALA A 323 -11.25 -5.37 -18.52
C ALA A 323 -11.53 -5.70 -17.04
N ALA A 324 -10.51 -5.86 -16.20
CA ALA A 324 -10.68 -6.04 -14.75
C ALA A 324 -11.38 -4.81 -14.12
N ILE A 325 -10.92 -3.60 -14.44
CA ILE A 325 -11.55 -2.35 -13.97
C ILE A 325 -12.98 -2.21 -14.53
N ALA A 326 -13.21 -2.54 -15.80
CA ALA A 326 -14.52 -2.47 -16.46
C ALA A 326 -15.54 -3.51 -15.96
N GLN A 327 -15.07 -4.66 -15.47
CA GLN A 327 -15.89 -5.66 -14.77
C GLN A 327 -16.29 -5.14 -13.39
N GLN A 328 -15.35 -4.57 -12.63
CA GLN A 328 -15.60 -4.13 -11.26
C GLN A 328 -16.33 -2.79 -11.15
N ARG A 329 -16.15 -1.89 -12.12
CA ARG A 329 -16.79 -0.56 -12.21
C ARG A 329 -16.69 0.29 -10.92
N PRO A 330 -15.50 0.46 -10.32
CA PRO A 330 -15.34 1.31 -9.14
C PRO A 330 -15.64 2.78 -9.46
N ASP A 331 -16.22 3.53 -8.53
CA ASP A 331 -16.34 4.99 -8.61
C ASP A 331 -14.98 5.68 -8.47
N VAL A 332 -14.11 5.10 -7.63
CA VAL A 332 -12.73 5.52 -7.40
C VAL A 332 -11.83 4.30 -7.18
N ALA A 333 -10.68 4.25 -7.84
CA ALA A 333 -9.67 3.21 -7.67
C ALA A 333 -8.29 3.84 -7.40
N SER A 334 -7.46 3.12 -6.65
CA SER A 334 -6.03 3.40 -6.49
C SER A 334 -5.29 2.31 -7.26
N ILE A 335 -4.49 2.71 -8.27
CA ILE A 335 -3.81 1.82 -9.20
C ILE A 335 -2.31 1.87 -8.92
N GLN A 336 -1.74 0.82 -8.34
CA GLN A 336 -0.31 0.78 -8.00
C GLN A 336 0.52 0.27 -9.18
N GLU A 337 1.81 0.64 -9.19
CA GLU A 337 2.82 0.20 -10.17
C GLU A 337 2.62 0.67 -11.64
N CYS A 338 1.63 1.51 -11.91
CA CYS A 338 1.41 2.12 -13.24
C CYS A 338 2.34 3.33 -13.53
N VAL A 339 3.59 3.27 -13.03
CA VAL A 339 4.56 4.38 -12.81
C VAL A 339 5.02 5.18 -14.04
N THR A 340 4.43 4.94 -15.22
CA THR A 340 4.78 5.62 -16.46
C THR A 340 3.55 6.24 -17.12
N ALA A 341 3.73 7.40 -17.76
CA ALA A 341 2.70 8.00 -18.59
C ALA A 341 2.17 7.05 -19.67
N TRP A 342 2.99 6.12 -20.18
CA TRP A 342 2.56 5.12 -21.15
C TRP A 342 1.61 4.06 -20.57
N CYS A 343 1.81 3.64 -19.31
CA CYS A 343 0.83 2.81 -18.60
C CYS A 343 -0.46 3.60 -18.38
N ARG A 344 -0.37 4.81 -17.81
CA ARG A 344 -1.55 5.66 -17.51
C ARG A 344 -2.38 5.99 -18.76
N GLU A 345 -1.74 6.40 -19.86
CA GLU A 345 -2.42 6.69 -21.14
C GLU A 345 -2.94 5.42 -21.80
N GLY A 346 -2.17 4.32 -21.76
CA GLY A 346 -2.52 3.05 -22.38
C GLY A 346 -3.72 2.38 -21.72
N LEU A 347 -3.71 2.30 -20.38
CA LEU A 347 -4.81 1.76 -19.56
C LEU A 347 -6.09 2.59 -19.72
N LEU A 348 -5.99 3.92 -19.69
CA LEU A 348 -7.14 4.81 -19.87
C LEU A 348 -7.73 4.71 -21.29
N THR A 349 -6.87 4.68 -22.31
CA THR A 349 -7.29 4.49 -23.72
C THR A 349 -7.98 3.14 -23.91
N ALA A 350 -7.47 2.08 -23.30
CA ALA A 350 -8.10 0.77 -23.34
C ALA A 350 -9.47 0.78 -22.65
N LEU A 351 -9.57 1.34 -21.45
CA LEU A 351 -10.83 1.45 -20.69
C LEU A 351 -11.91 2.25 -21.44
N HIS A 352 -11.53 3.38 -22.06
CA HIS A 352 -12.41 4.19 -22.92
C HIS A 352 -12.83 3.48 -24.22
N SER A 353 -12.12 2.42 -24.62
CA SER A 353 -12.46 1.62 -25.82
C SER A 353 -13.46 0.50 -25.56
N ILE A 354 -13.66 0.09 -24.30
CA ILE A 354 -14.57 -1.01 -23.92
C ILE A 354 -16.04 -0.57 -24.02
N GLY A 355 -16.37 0.66 -23.64
CA GLY A 355 -17.76 1.15 -23.64
C GLY A 355 -17.88 2.67 -23.50
N ASP A 356 -18.93 3.24 -24.09
CA ASP A 356 -19.23 4.68 -23.97
C ASP A 356 -19.55 5.08 -22.51
N ASP A 357 -20.06 4.14 -21.71
CA ASP A 357 -20.34 4.24 -20.28
C ASP A 357 -19.11 4.04 -19.37
N LEU A 358 -17.91 4.05 -19.96
CA LEU A 358 -16.60 4.01 -19.27
C LEU A 358 -15.70 5.19 -19.68
N ARG A 359 -16.16 6.09 -20.54
CA ARG A 359 -15.39 7.27 -21.01
C ARG A 359 -15.32 8.41 -19.99
N ASP A 360 -16.04 8.31 -18.89
CA ASP A 360 -15.96 9.23 -17.76
C ASP A 360 -14.85 8.86 -16.76
N TYR A 361 -14.17 7.72 -16.90
CA TYR A 361 -12.96 7.47 -16.11
C TYR A 361 -11.87 8.49 -16.47
N GLN A 362 -11.24 9.07 -15.45
CA GLN A 362 -10.10 10.01 -15.56
C GLN A 362 -9.14 9.81 -14.38
N TRP A 363 -7.86 10.17 -14.57
CA TRP A 363 -6.88 10.26 -13.50
C TRP A 363 -7.04 11.59 -12.73
N SER A 364 -6.69 11.63 -11.44
CA SER A 364 -6.33 12.88 -10.76
C SER A 364 -5.09 13.53 -11.39
N ALA A 365 -4.83 14.79 -11.08
CA ALA A 365 -3.83 15.59 -11.77
C ALA A 365 -2.39 15.06 -11.62
N ASP A 366 -1.73 14.95 -12.78
CA ASP A 366 -0.30 14.80 -13.04
C ASP A 366 0.63 14.46 -11.84
N ALA A 367 0.75 13.17 -11.56
CA ALA A 367 1.93 12.60 -10.92
C ALA A 367 3.16 12.76 -11.86
N SER A 368 3.67 14.00 -11.95
CA SER A 368 4.71 14.41 -12.91
C SER A 368 6.10 13.84 -12.62
N GLY A 369 6.26 13.16 -11.47
CA GLY A 369 7.41 12.30 -11.20
C GLY A 369 7.13 10.86 -11.64
N GLN A 370 8.10 10.21 -12.28
CA GLN A 370 8.11 8.76 -12.40
C GLN A 370 8.39 8.17 -11.01
N ARG A 371 7.32 7.97 -10.24
CA ARG A 371 7.36 7.51 -8.86
C ARG A 371 6.42 6.34 -8.68
N TRP A 372 6.70 5.55 -7.66
CA TRP A 372 5.87 4.42 -7.27
C TRP A 372 4.84 4.89 -6.25
N ASP A 373 3.61 5.07 -6.71
CA ASP A 373 2.47 5.46 -5.88
C ASP A 373 1.20 4.70 -6.29
N GLY A 374 0.07 5.01 -5.66
CA GLY A 374 -1.24 4.52 -6.08
C GLY A 374 -1.97 5.61 -6.86
N ASP A 375 -1.81 5.64 -8.18
CA ASP A 375 -2.46 6.62 -9.06
C ASP A 375 -3.99 6.55 -8.89
N ILE A 376 -4.64 7.69 -8.64
CA ILE A 376 -6.08 7.73 -8.36
C ILE A 376 -6.87 7.88 -9.67
N LEU A 377 -7.59 6.81 -10.03
CA LEU A 377 -8.53 6.76 -11.14
C LEU A 377 -9.96 6.99 -10.61
N TYR A 378 -10.73 7.91 -11.18
CA TYR A 378 -12.09 8.23 -10.70
C TYR A 378 -13.08 8.43 -11.85
N ARG A 379 -14.38 8.31 -11.53
CA ARG A 379 -15.48 8.58 -12.47
C ARG A 379 -15.87 10.05 -12.49
N SER A 380 -15.50 10.78 -13.54
CA SER A 380 -15.79 12.21 -13.72
C SER A 380 -17.27 12.54 -13.94
N GLY A 381 -18.13 11.54 -14.16
CA GLY A 381 -19.58 11.69 -14.16
C GLY A 381 -20.18 11.77 -12.75
N THR A 382 -19.53 11.15 -11.77
CA THR A 382 -19.97 11.06 -10.38
C THR A 382 -19.22 12.04 -9.47
N TRP A 383 -17.94 12.28 -9.76
CA TRP A 383 -17.01 13.05 -8.94
C TRP A 383 -16.30 14.14 -9.74
N SER A 384 -15.92 15.22 -9.07
CA SER A 384 -15.11 16.31 -9.63
C SER A 384 -13.94 16.61 -8.71
N VAL A 385 -12.73 16.75 -9.26
CA VAL A 385 -11.56 17.20 -8.48
C VAL A 385 -11.79 18.62 -7.96
N VAL A 386 -11.57 18.80 -6.65
CA VAL A 386 -11.48 20.12 -6.01
C VAL A 386 -10.01 20.55 -5.89
N GLN A 387 -9.17 19.61 -5.49
CA GLN A 387 -7.73 19.76 -5.25
C GLN A 387 -7.11 18.36 -5.18
N ASP A 388 -5.89 18.18 -5.66
CA ASP A 388 -5.16 16.92 -5.71
C ASP A 388 -3.64 17.14 -5.74
N GLY A 389 -2.87 16.05 -5.62
CA GLY A 389 -1.41 16.09 -5.74
C GLY A 389 -0.72 14.80 -5.27
N THR A 390 0.60 14.87 -5.14
CA THR A 390 1.46 13.77 -4.70
C THR A 390 2.42 14.19 -3.59
N VAL A 391 2.59 13.36 -2.56
CA VAL A 391 3.54 13.58 -1.44
C VAL A 391 4.64 12.52 -1.52
N PRO A 392 5.90 12.87 -1.84
CA PRO A 392 7.00 11.90 -1.90
C PRO A 392 7.49 11.54 -0.49
N TYR A 393 7.73 10.24 -0.22
CA TYR A 393 8.17 9.78 1.11
C TYR A 393 9.58 9.16 1.18
N ASP A 394 10.08 8.49 0.15
CA ASP A 394 11.40 7.81 0.20
C ASP A 394 12.37 8.18 -0.95
N GLY A 395 12.04 9.21 -1.72
CA GLY A 395 12.84 9.62 -2.89
C GLY A 395 12.52 8.84 -4.17
N SER A 396 12.00 7.62 -4.10
CA SER A 396 11.51 6.83 -5.24
C SER A 396 9.98 6.73 -5.35
N ARG A 397 9.28 6.81 -4.22
CA ARG A 397 7.82 6.58 -4.09
C ARG A 397 7.03 7.85 -3.76
N SER A 398 5.70 7.76 -3.82
CA SER A 398 4.76 8.81 -3.39
C SER A 398 3.46 8.28 -2.78
N MET A 399 2.77 9.16 -2.06
CA MET A 399 1.35 9.06 -1.75
C MET A 399 0.59 10.02 -2.68
N SER A 400 -0.22 9.48 -3.58
CA SER A 400 -1.13 10.25 -4.42
C SER A 400 -2.40 10.56 -3.63
N TRP A 401 -3.00 11.74 -3.82
CA TRP A 401 -4.19 12.13 -3.08
C TRP A 401 -5.11 13.06 -3.88
N ALA A 402 -6.41 12.98 -3.60
CA ALA A 402 -7.43 13.82 -4.23
C ALA A 402 -8.58 14.15 -3.26
N ARG A 403 -8.97 15.43 -3.20
CA ARG A 403 -10.29 15.85 -2.71
C ARG A 403 -11.27 15.81 -3.88
N LEU A 404 -12.19 14.86 -3.82
CA LEU A 404 -13.23 14.65 -4.81
C LEU A 404 -14.57 15.17 -4.29
N ARG A 405 -15.27 16.00 -5.06
CA ARG A 405 -16.62 16.51 -4.77
C ARG A 405 -17.67 15.76 -5.57
N HIS A 406 -18.62 15.16 -4.86
CA HIS A 406 -19.72 14.38 -5.43
C HIS A 406 -20.70 15.29 -6.19
N ALA A 407 -20.99 14.97 -7.46
CA ALA A 407 -21.74 15.84 -8.36
C ALA A 407 -23.19 16.09 -7.92
N ALA A 408 -23.85 15.10 -7.32
CA ALA A 408 -25.27 15.19 -6.96
C ALA A 408 -25.53 15.83 -5.57
N THR A 409 -24.57 15.78 -4.64
CA THR A 409 -24.75 16.27 -3.25
C THR A 409 -23.81 17.42 -2.86
N ALA A 410 -22.83 17.75 -3.72
CA ALA A 410 -21.73 18.70 -3.43
C ALA A 410 -20.93 18.38 -2.16
N SER A 411 -20.93 17.12 -1.72
CA SER A 411 -20.16 16.63 -0.57
C SER A 411 -18.75 16.24 -0.99
N ASP A 412 -17.76 16.51 -0.14
CA ASP A 412 -16.37 16.20 -0.41
C ASP A 412 -15.94 14.89 0.24
N LEU A 413 -15.06 14.16 -0.44
CA LEU A 413 -14.37 12.95 0.00
C LEU A 413 -12.85 13.18 -0.18
N LEU A 414 -12.04 12.78 0.79
CA LEU A 414 -10.58 12.71 0.63
C LEU A 414 -10.19 11.27 0.33
N VAL A 415 -9.45 11.06 -0.77
CA VAL A 415 -8.94 9.76 -1.19
C VAL A 415 -7.42 9.80 -1.22
N TYR A 416 -6.79 8.79 -0.66
CA TYR A 416 -5.34 8.57 -0.65
C TYR A 416 -5.00 7.25 -1.34
N GLY A 417 -4.03 7.29 -2.24
CA GLY A 417 -3.50 6.16 -2.99
C GLY A 417 -2.01 5.95 -2.71
N MET A 418 -1.63 4.74 -2.30
CA MET A 418 -0.26 4.42 -1.90
C MET A 418 0.25 3.12 -2.52
N HIS A 419 1.56 2.99 -2.61
CA HIS A 419 2.24 1.74 -2.88
C HIS A 419 3.54 1.70 -2.05
N GLN A 420 3.58 0.94 -0.97
CA GLN A 420 4.70 0.93 -0.02
C GLN A 420 5.78 -0.10 -0.39
N LEU A 421 7.01 0.05 0.11
CA LEU A 421 8.10 -0.89 -0.13
C LEU A 421 7.81 -2.27 0.50
N PRO A 422 8.12 -3.39 -0.17
CA PRO A 422 8.09 -4.72 0.44
C PRO A 422 9.13 -4.81 1.55
N GLY A 423 8.70 -5.16 2.77
CA GLY A 423 9.56 -5.21 3.96
C GLY A 423 10.59 -6.35 3.94
N GLY A 424 11.69 -6.16 3.21
CA GLY A 424 12.75 -7.15 2.99
C GLY A 424 14.13 -6.76 3.54
N GLU A 425 14.73 -5.68 3.02
CA GLU A 425 16.15 -5.35 3.28
C GLU A 425 16.44 -3.94 3.82
N GLU A 426 15.50 -2.98 3.81
CA GLU A 426 15.76 -1.60 4.24
C GLU A 426 14.87 -1.09 5.39
N VAL A 427 15.49 -0.21 6.19
CA VAL A 427 15.03 0.64 7.30
C VAL A 427 13.68 0.34 8.00
N TRP A 428 13.79 0.02 9.30
CA TRP A 428 12.67 -0.19 10.22
C TRP A 428 11.75 1.05 10.35
N GLY A 429 10.45 0.82 10.56
CA GLY A 429 9.47 1.89 10.81
C GLY A 429 8.89 2.61 9.58
N TYR A 430 9.28 2.26 8.35
CA TYR A 430 8.76 2.93 7.14
C TYR A 430 7.23 2.86 6.96
N HIS A 431 6.60 1.70 7.18
CA HIS A 431 5.13 1.62 7.07
C HIS A 431 4.39 2.46 8.13
N GLU A 432 5.02 2.67 9.28
CA GLU A 432 4.51 3.53 10.35
C GLU A 432 4.70 5.03 10.04
N GLN A 433 5.81 5.41 9.39
CA GLN A 433 6.01 6.75 8.80
C GLN A 433 4.92 7.06 7.77
N ASN A 434 4.62 6.09 6.90
CA ASN A 434 3.59 6.18 5.88
C ASN A 434 2.19 6.36 6.49
N ALA A 435 1.85 5.59 7.53
CA ALA A 435 0.60 5.76 8.29
C ALA A 435 0.45 7.15 8.93
N VAL A 436 1.52 7.65 9.55
CA VAL A 436 1.58 8.99 10.13
C VAL A 436 1.49 10.08 9.05
N MET A 437 2.06 9.86 7.86
CA MET A 437 1.97 10.78 6.73
C MET A 437 0.53 10.93 6.22
N VAL A 438 -0.19 9.82 5.99
CA VAL A 438 -1.60 9.86 5.55
C VAL A 438 -2.45 10.65 6.54
N THR A 439 -2.34 10.35 7.83
CA THR A 439 -3.20 10.96 8.86
C THR A 439 -2.91 12.44 9.08
N ASN A 440 -1.62 12.84 9.09
CA ASN A 440 -1.24 14.26 9.15
C ASN A 440 -1.69 15.04 7.90
N HIS A 441 -1.54 14.47 6.70
CA HIS A 441 -1.95 15.13 5.46
C HIS A 441 -3.48 15.25 5.38
N ALA A 442 -4.21 14.20 5.76
CA ALA A 442 -5.66 14.23 5.86
C ALA A 442 -6.17 15.30 6.83
N ALA A 443 -5.56 15.41 8.02
CA ALA A 443 -5.92 16.44 8.98
C ALA A 443 -5.62 17.86 8.46
N ALA A 444 -4.48 18.07 7.79
CA ALA A 444 -4.14 19.36 7.18
C ALA A 444 -5.16 19.75 6.08
N GLU A 445 -5.53 18.83 5.20
CA GLU A 445 -6.53 19.07 4.16
C GLU A 445 -7.93 19.30 4.73
N LYS A 446 -8.32 18.56 5.77
CA LYS A 446 -9.59 18.78 6.49
C LYS A 446 -9.65 20.15 7.15
N ALA A 447 -8.53 20.63 7.70
CA ALA A 447 -8.41 21.99 8.23
C ALA A 447 -8.43 23.07 7.14
N ALA A 448 -7.81 22.82 5.98
CA ALA A 448 -7.71 23.78 4.88
C ALA A 448 -9.02 23.97 4.09
N GLY A 449 -9.80 22.89 3.90
CA GLY A 449 -10.97 22.85 3.02
C GLY A 449 -12.26 22.27 3.60
N GLY A 450 -12.27 21.83 4.85
CA GLY A 450 -13.45 21.30 5.54
C GLY A 450 -13.42 19.78 5.77
N ASP A 451 -14.24 19.34 6.74
CA ASP A 451 -14.34 17.99 7.30
C ASP A 451 -14.92 16.95 6.32
N ALA A 452 -14.17 16.64 5.28
CA ALA A 452 -14.41 15.53 4.37
C ALA A 452 -14.04 14.18 5.05
N PRO A 453 -14.84 13.11 4.85
CA PRO A 453 -14.44 11.74 5.20
C PRO A 453 -13.16 11.32 4.47
N VAL A 454 -12.34 10.48 5.10
CA VAL A 454 -11.07 9.99 4.52
C VAL A 454 -11.12 8.50 4.13
N LEU A 455 -10.60 8.20 2.94
CA LEU A 455 -10.42 6.87 2.39
C LEU A 455 -8.93 6.67 2.03
N LEU A 456 -8.35 5.53 2.38
CA LEU A 456 -7.00 5.10 2.01
C LEU A 456 -7.06 3.76 1.26
N LEU A 457 -6.38 3.68 0.12
CA LEU A 457 -6.38 2.54 -0.80
C LEU A 457 -4.94 2.23 -1.28
N GLY A 458 -4.50 0.98 -1.18
CA GLY A 458 -3.27 0.57 -1.86
C GLY A 458 -2.65 -0.73 -1.41
N ASP A 459 -1.62 -1.15 -2.14
CA ASP A 459 -0.61 -2.10 -1.67
C ASP A 459 0.27 -1.42 -0.61
N LEU A 460 0.10 -1.82 0.64
CA LEU A 460 0.82 -1.27 1.80
C LEU A 460 1.96 -2.18 2.28
N ASN A 461 2.16 -3.34 1.64
CA ASN A 461 3.27 -4.27 1.87
C ASN A 461 3.52 -4.72 3.34
N GLU A 462 2.48 -4.70 4.18
CA GLU A 462 2.62 -4.90 5.64
C GLU A 462 2.80 -6.37 6.09
N ASP A 463 2.86 -7.34 5.16
CA ASP A 463 2.90 -8.78 5.45
C ASP A 463 4.22 -9.25 6.09
N SER A 464 5.22 -8.37 6.20
CA SER A 464 6.53 -8.71 6.77
C SER A 464 6.47 -8.83 8.31
N PRO A 465 6.80 -9.99 8.92
CA PRO A 465 6.71 -10.21 10.37
C PRO A 465 7.62 -9.31 11.23
N SER A 466 8.49 -8.51 10.61
CA SER A 466 9.40 -7.57 11.24
C SER A 466 8.78 -6.20 11.54
N ASN A 467 7.80 -5.74 10.75
CA ASN A 467 7.38 -4.33 10.74
C ASN A 467 5.84 -4.16 10.63
N PRO A 468 5.05 -4.59 11.63
CA PRO A 468 3.60 -4.61 11.57
C PRO A 468 2.99 -3.19 11.69
N ALA A 469 2.69 -2.58 10.55
CA ALA A 469 1.96 -1.32 10.44
C ALA A 469 0.55 -1.28 11.08
N PRO A 470 -0.29 -2.36 11.09
CA PRO A 470 -1.71 -2.29 11.44
C PRO A 470 -2.05 -1.60 12.76
N SER A 471 -1.16 -1.68 13.76
CA SER A 471 -1.40 -1.06 15.07
C SER A 471 -1.31 0.47 15.07
N SER A 472 -0.75 1.10 14.04
CA SER A 472 -0.67 2.56 13.95
C SER A 472 -1.98 3.17 13.43
N LEU A 473 -2.36 2.85 12.19
CA LEU A 473 -3.60 3.33 11.54
C LEU A 473 -4.88 3.05 12.35
N THR A 474 -4.89 1.98 13.16
CA THR A 474 -6.05 1.55 13.95
C THR A 474 -5.94 1.85 15.46
N ALA A 475 -4.83 2.44 15.93
CA ALA A 475 -4.77 2.94 17.30
C ALA A 475 -5.47 4.30 17.41
N GLY A 476 -6.33 4.44 18.42
CA GLY A 476 -6.85 5.74 18.83
C GLY A 476 -5.69 6.64 19.26
N GLY A 477 -5.58 7.80 18.63
CA GLY A 477 -4.47 8.74 18.84
C GLY A 477 -3.92 9.38 17.57
N LEU A 478 -4.30 8.95 16.37
CA LEU A 478 -3.91 9.63 15.13
C LEU A 478 -4.87 10.77 14.75
N ALA A 479 -4.39 11.73 13.95
CA ALA A 479 -5.15 12.91 13.52
C ALA A 479 -6.36 12.57 12.60
N ALA A 480 -6.39 11.33 12.08
CA ALA A 480 -7.59 10.61 11.71
C ALA A 480 -7.37 9.11 12.02
N THR A 481 -8.25 8.47 12.78
CA THR A 481 -8.19 7.00 12.98
C THR A 481 -8.82 6.29 11.79
N PHE A 482 -8.27 5.14 11.39
CA PHE A 482 -8.85 4.30 10.34
C PHE A 482 -9.41 2.97 10.89
N THR A 483 -10.45 2.49 10.25
CA THR A 483 -10.98 1.12 10.35
C THR A 483 -10.61 0.37 9.08
N LEU A 484 -10.14 -0.88 9.20
CA LEU A 484 -9.92 -1.75 8.05
C LEU A 484 -11.27 -2.17 7.44
N ALA A 485 -11.49 -1.87 6.17
CA ALA A 485 -12.68 -2.33 5.45
C ALA A 485 -12.42 -3.69 4.77
N HIS A 486 -11.30 -3.84 4.04
CA HIS A 486 -10.88 -5.11 3.44
C HIS A 486 -9.35 -5.18 3.32
N ARG A 487 -8.82 -6.41 3.28
CA ARG A 487 -7.41 -6.72 3.04
C ARG A 487 -7.29 -8.03 2.25
N ASN A 488 -6.41 -8.08 1.25
CA ASN A 488 -5.93 -9.34 0.69
C ASN A 488 -4.41 -9.29 0.56
N ARG A 489 -3.69 -10.19 1.25
CA ARG A 489 -2.21 -10.12 1.36
C ARG A 489 -1.80 -8.68 1.67
N VAL A 490 -1.05 -8.05 0.76
CA VAL A 490 -0.48 -6.71 0.88
C VAL A 490 -1.41 -5.57 0.42
N ASP A 491 -2.56 -5.86 -0.19
CA ASP A 491 -3.56 -4.87 -0.62
C ASP A 491 -4.55 -4.51 0.51
N TYR A 492 -4.86 -3.22 0.67
CA TYR A 492 -5.70 -2.68 1.74
C TYR A 492 -6.74 -1.65 1.27
N ILE A 493 -7.90 -1.67 1.94
CA ILE A 493 -8.91 -0.60 1.91
C ILE A 493 -9.18 -0.17 3.36
N TYR A 494 -8.83 1.08 3.69
CA TYR A 494 -9.01 1.68 5.00
C TYR A 494 -9.98 2.87 4.94
N THR A 495 -10.93 2.94 5.87
CA THR A 495 -11.93 4.02 5.97
C THR A 495 -11.85 4.74 7.31
N GLU A 496 -12.00 6.07 7.31
CA GLU A 496 -12.01 6.86 8.55
C GLU A 496 -13.05 6.35 9.56
N GLU A 497 -12.63 6.18 10.82
CA GLU A 497 -13.43 5.54 11.87
C GLU A 497 -14.78 6.23 12.06
N GLY A 498 -15.86 5.46 12.02
CA GLY A 498 -17.24 5.95 12.19
C GLY A 498 -17.81 6.80 11.04
N ARG A 499 -17.01 7.17 10.04
CA ARG A 499 -17.42 8.00 8.87
C ARG A 499 -17.94 7.17 7.68
N PHE A 500 -17.82 5.85 7.75
CA PHE A 500 -18.28 4.91 6.73
C PHE A 500 -18.94 3.69 7.37
N SER A 501 -19.93 3.12 6.68
CA SER A 501 -20.36 1.73 6.89
C SER A 501 -19.93 0.90 5.67
N VAL A 502 -19.16 -0.15 5.90
CA VAL A 502 -18.85 -1.16 4.87
C VAL A 502 -20.14 -1.92 4.54
N VAL A 503 -20.46 -2.04 3.26
CA VAL A 503 -21.69 -2.70 2.78
C VAL A 503 -21.39 -4.09 2.21
N ALA A 504 -20.31 -4.21 1.44
CA ALA A 504 -19.78 -5.48 0.92
C ALA A 504 -18.29 -5.31 0.60
N THR A 505 -17.55 -6.41 0.57
CA THR A 505 -16.14 -6.45 0.18
C THR A 505 -15.84 -7.74 -0.60
N ALA A 506 -14.84 -7.72 -1.48
CA ALA A 506 -14.40 -8.90 -2.20
C ALA A 506 -12.93 -8.80 -2.63
N THR A 507 -12.29 -9.96 -2.73
CA THR A 507 -11.07 -10.17 -3.51
C THR A 507 -11.47 -10.67 -4.90
N VAL A 508 -10.82 -10.20 -5.96
CA VAL A 508 -11.17 -10.54 -7.35
C VAL A 508 -10.20 -11.59 -7.87
N GLU A 509 -10.53 -12.87 -7.62
CA GLU A 509 -9.63 -14.01 -7.87
C GLU A 509 -9.19 -14.14 -9.34
N ASP A 510 -10.13 -14.02 -10.29
CA ASP A 510 -9.88 -14.16 -11.73
C ASP A 510 -9.65 -12.82 -12.46
N ALA A 511 -8.95 -11.86 -11.82
CA ALA A 511 -8.71 -10.54 -12.42
C ALA A 511 -7.79 -10.63 -13.67
N PRO A 512 -8.26 -10.27 -14.89
CA PRO A 512 -7.42 -10.29 -16.08
C PRO A 512 -6.30 -9.24 -16.04
N GLY A 513 -5.19 -9.56 -16.69
CA GLY A 513 -4.00 -8.70 -16.79
C GLY A 513 -2.80 -9.19 -15.99
N GLY A 514 -2.91 -10.29 -15.24
CA GLY A 514 -1.77 -10.97 -14.62
C GLY A 514 -1.00 -10.09 -13.65
N SER A 515 -1.67 -9.62 -12.60
CA SER A 515 -0.98 -9.08 -11.42
C SER A 515 -0.50 -10.23 -10.52
N ASP A 516 0.50 -9.97 -9.68
CA ASP A 516 0.99 -10.91 -8.66
C ASP A 516 0.10 -10.95 -7.40
N HIS A 517 -0.81 -9.98 -7.26
CA HIS A 517 -1.84 -9.90 -6.22
C HIS A 517 -3.24 -9.67 -6.82
N GLN A 518 -4.26 -10.34 -6.25
CA GLN A 518 -5.65 -10.15 -6.66
C GLN A 518 -6.13 -8.76 -6.20
N PRO A 519 -6.67 -7.91 -7.10
CA PRO A 519 -7.25 -6.64 -6.69
C PRO A 519 -8.43 -6.85 -5.74
N ILE A 520 -8.63 -5.86 -4.88
CA ILE A 520 -9.70 -5.89 -3.88
C ILE A 520 -10.67 -4.75 -4.07
N VAL A 521 -11.93 -5.00 -3.74
CA VAL A 521 -13.01 -4.01 -3.85
C VAL A 521 -13.83 -3.92 -2.56
N ALA A 522 -14.34 -2.73 -2.27
CA ALA A 522 -15.30 -2.50 -1.22
C ALA A 522 -16.46 -1.63 -1.72
N VAL A 523 -17.69 -2.01 -1.38
CA VAL A 523 -18.85 -1.11 -1.47
C VAL A 523 -18.99 -0.44 -0.11
N LEU A 524 -18.84 0.87 -0.09
CA LEU A 524 -18.86 1.71 1.10
C LEU A 524 -20.08 2.62 1.07
N ARG A 525 -20.61 2.98 2.24
CA ARG A 525 -21.59 4.07 2.38
C ARG A 525 -21.08 5.08 3.39
N ILE A 526 -20.94 6.33 2.96
CA ILE A 526 -20.55 7.46 3.81
C ILE A 526 -21.66 7.70 4.83
N THR A 527 -21.33 7.69 6.11
CA THR A 527 -22.27 8.04 7.18
C THR A 527 -22.36 9.56 7.28
N SER A 528 -23.57 10.10 7.15
CA SER A 528 -23.81 11.53 7.35
C SER A 528 -23.73 11.85 8.85
N THR A 529 -22.57 12.31 9.32
CA THR A 529 -22.43 12.90 10.65
C THR A 529 -23.46 14.02 10.81
N SER A 530 -24.19 14.01 11.93
CA SER A 530 -25.31 14.93 12.16
C SER A 530 -24.86 16.38 12.04
N ALA A 531 -25.54 17.14 11.19
CA ALA A 531 -25.27 18.57 11.03
C ALA A 531 -25.35 19.29 12.38
N PRO A 532 -24.44 20.25 12.66
CA PRO A 532 -24.44 20.98 13.93
C PRO A 532 -25.80 21.67 14.12
N SER A 533 -26.36 21.49 15.33
CA SER A 533 -27.69 21.99 15.70
C SER A 533 -27.86 23.48 15.35
N PRO A 534 -29.00 23.90 14.77
CA PRO A 534 -29.17 25.26 14.29
C PRO A 534 -28.98 26.28 15.41
N SER A 535 -27.95 27.12 15.27
CA SER A 535 -27.67 28.21 16.22
C SER A 535 -28.88 29.15 16.35
N PRO A 536 -29.18 29.65 17.56
CA PRO A 536 -30.38 30.44 17.80
C PRO A 536 -30.40 31.74 16.98
N SER A 537 -31.60 32.03 16.45
CA SER A 537 -31.95 33.13 15.54
C SER A 537 -31.11 34.40 15.66
N SER A 538 -30.61 34.88 14.52
CA SER A 538 -29.84 36.12 14.38
C SER A 538 -30.58 37.37 14.88
N ALA A 539 -29.88 38.20 15.65
CA ALA A 539 -30.26 39.59 15.94
C ALA A 539 -29.94 40.51 14.72
N PRO A 540 -30.62 41.66 14.55
CA PRO A 540 -30.52 42.46 13.33
C PRO A 540 -29.18 43.19 13.15
N SER A 541 -28.73 43.27 11.89
CA SER A 541 -27.45 43.86 11.50
C SER A 541 -27.43 45.41 11.58
N PRO A 542 -26.33 46.03 12.07
CA PRO A 542 -26.14 47.48 12.03
C PRO A 542 -25.76 48.01 10.63
N SER A 543 -26.17 49.24 10.34
CA SER A 543 -26.04 49.91 9.04
C SER A 543 -24.57 50.22 8.65
N PRO A 544 -24.19 50.17 7.35
CA PRO A 544 -22.81 50.41 6.91
C PRO A 544 -22.34 51.87 7.12
N SER A 545 -21.06 52.01 7.43
CA SER A 545 -20.34 53.30 7.59
C SER A 545 -19.67 53.71 6.26
N PRO A 546 -19.52 55.01 5.94
CA PRO A 546 -19.18 55.47 4.58
C PRO A 546 -17.71 55.29 4.17
N SER A 547 -17.50 55.21 2.85
CA SER A 547 -16.21 55.00 2.19
C SER A 547 -15.28 56.24 2.26
N PRO A 548 -13.96 56.06 2.46
CA PRO A 548 -12.99 57.17 2.45
C PRO A 548 -12.72 57.73 1.03
N SER A 549 -12.36 59.01 0.97
CA SER A 549 -12.16 59.77 -0.29
C SER A 549 -10.78 59.55 -0.94
N PRO A 550 -10.65 59.71 -2.27
CA PRO A 550 -9.40 59.49 -3.01
C PRO A 550 -8.33 60.58 -2.79
N PRO A 551 -7.03 60.24 -2.97
CA PRO A 551 -5.92 61.20 -2.84
C PRO A 551 -5.75 62.12 -4.08
N PRO A 552 -5.13 63.31 -3.92
CA PRO A 552 -4.97 64.30 -4.99
C PRO A 552 -3.78 64.05 -5.93
N SER A 553 -3.80 64.72 -7.10
CA SER A 553 -2.80 64.61 -8.18
C SER A 553 -1.56 65.53 -8.00
N PRO A 554 -0.43 65.26 -8.69
CA PRO A 554 0.88 65.88 -8.38
C PRO A 554 1.27 67.08 -9.28
N SER A 555 2.17 67.93 -8.77
CA SER A 555 2.99 68.95 -9.50
C SER A 555 3.95 69.69 -8.56
N PRO A 556 5.02 70.36 -9.04
CA PRO A 556 5.90 70.04 -10.17
C PRO A 556 7.42 70.18 -9.80
N SER A 557 8.32 69.96 -10.76
CA SER A 557 9.80 70.00 -10.58
C SER A 557 10.45 71.39 -10.80
N PRO A 558 11.61 71.66 -10.15
CA PRO A 558 12.63 72.58 -10.65
C PRO A 558 14.00 71.90 -10.94
N SER A 559 14.89 72.66 -11.60
CA SER A 559 16.25 72.31 -12.10
C SER A 559 17.07 73.62 -12.28
N PRO A 560 18.36 73.67 -12.73
CA PRO A 560 19.47 72.69 -12.79
C PRO A 560 20.85 73.28 -12.31
N SER A 561 21.98 72.63 -12.68
CA SER A 561 23.39 73.14 -12.72
C SER A 561 24.25 73.08 -11.43
N ALA A 562 25.59 72.95 -11.44
CA ALA A 562 26.60 73.08 -12.54
C ALA A 562 27.83 72.11 -12.44
N SER A 563 28.80 72.23 -13.36
CA SER A 563 30.02 71.38 -13.62
C SER A 563 31.34 72.03 -13.10
N PRO A 564 32.64 71.61 -13.38
CA PRO A 564 33.20 70.73 -14.46
C PRO A 564 34.42 69.79 -14.18
N SER A 565 34.73 68.94 -15.19
CA SER A 565 35.96 68.33 -15.80
C SER A 565 37.41 68.56 -15.26
N PRO A 566 38.50 67.94 -15.83
CA PRO A 566 38.68 66.93 -16.93
C PRO A 566 39.44 65.65 -16.47
N SER A 567 39.86 64.63 -17.25
CA SER A 567 40.40 64.47 -18.63
C SER A 567 40.41 62.94 -19.00
N THR A 568 41.00 62.31 -20.04
CA THR A 568 41.99 62.64 -21.10
C THR A 568 41.58 62.15 -22.52
N SER A 569 42.27 61.18 -23.16
CA SER A 569 42.09 60.67 -24.55
C SER A 569 42.91 59.37 -24.83
N PRO A 570 42.61 58.59 -25.89
CA PRO A 570 43.12 57.20 -26.06
C PRO A 570 44.30 56.99 -27.07
N PRO A 571 45.01 55.83 -27.02
CA PRO A 571 46.04 55.39 -27.98
C PRO A 571 45.51 54.47 -29.14
N PRO A 572 46.33 54.14 -30.16
CA PRO A 572 45.89 53.51 -31.42
C PRO A 572 45.90 51.96 -31.44
N PRO A 573 45.27 51.31 -32.45
CA PRO A 573 45.22 49.85 -32.58
C PRO A 573 46.52 49.21 -33.08
N SER A 574 46.75 47.95 -32.68
CA SER A 574 47.85 47.07 -33.12
C SER A 574 47.36 45.60 -33.15
N PRO A 575 48.08 44.64 -33.78
CA PRO A 575 47.45 43.54 -34.52
C PRO A 575 46.92 42.37 -33.68
N SER A 576 46.01 41.62 -34.29
CA SER A 576 45.41 40.40 -33.75
C SER A 576 46.44 39.32 -33.37
N PRO A 577 46.36 38.76 -32.15
CA PRO A 577 46.95 37.46 -31.84
C PRO A 577 46.32 36.35 -32.68
N LEU A 578 47.04 35.25 -32.89
CA LEU A 578 46.46 34.00 -33.40
C LEU A 578 45.47 33.43 -32.36
N PRO A 579 44.46 32.64 -32.79
CA PRO A 579 43.68 31.84 -31.86
C PRO A 579 44.60 30.89 -31.06
N PRO A 580 44.34 30.66 -29.76
CA PRO A 580 45.08 29.68 -28.99
C PRO A 580 44.87 28.27 -29.57
N PRO A 581 45.83 27.34 -29.38
CA PRO A 581 45.57 25.93 -29.68
C PRO A 581 44.38 25.42 -28.85
N PRO A 582 43.60 24.45 -29.35
CA PRO A 582 42.57 23.82 -28.54
C PRO A 582 43.21 23.19 -27.28
N PRO A 583 42.55 23.27 -26.12
CA PRO A 583 43.07 22.63 -24.91
C PRO A 583 43.18 21.11 -25.12
N PRO A 584 44.17 20.45 -24.51
CA PRO A 584 44.20 18.98 -24.48
C PRO A 584 42.94 18.45 -23.76
N PRO A 585 42.49 17.22 -24.08
CA PRO A 585 41.35 16.63 -23.39
C PRO A 585 41.70 16.36 -21.92
N SER A 586 41.23 17.23 -21.03
CA SER A 586 41.24 17.00 -19.59
C SER A 586 40.21 15.93 -19.23
N SER A 587 40.63 14.90 -18.50
CA SER A 587 39.74 13.99 -17.80
C SER A 587 38.90 14.79 -16.81
N GLN A 588 37.62 15.00 -17.12
CA GLN A 588 36.77 15.89 -16.35
C GLN A 588 36.12 15.11 -15.20
N MET A 589 36.71 15.23 -14.01
CA MET A 589 36.23 14.59 -12.78
C MET A 589 34.76 14.98 -12.51
N CYS A 590 33.97 14.04 -12.00
CA CYS A 590 32.52 14.12 -11.79
C CYS A 590 31.66 14.21 -13.06
N GLY A 591 32.25 14.21 -14.26
CA GLY A 591 31.54 14.27 -15.55
C GLY A 591 30.78 15.56 -15.87
N VAL A 592 30.45 16.39 -14.87
CA VAL A 592 29.67 17.63 -15.03
C VAL A 592 30.51 18.88 -15.22
N ARG A 593 30.10 19.74 -16.15
CA ARG A 593 30.82 20.97 -16.54
C ARG A 593 30.89 22.04 -15.46
N SER A 594 30.03 21.95 -14.44
CA SER A 594 30.03 22.77 -13.25
C SER A 594 31.16 22.40 -12.28
N CYS A 595 31.65 21.16 -12.32
CA CYS A 595 32.84 20.72 -11.60
C CYS A 595 34.10 21.21 -12.34
N THR A 596 34.41 22.49 -12.14
CA THR A 596 35.64 23.10 -12.68
C THR A 596 36.82 22.84 -11.74
N GLU A 597 38.04 22.92 -12.26
CA GLU A 597 39.28 22.91 -11.47
C GLU A 597 39.25 23.89 -10.28
N ALA A 598 38.56 25.04 -10.42
CA ALA A 598 38.41 26.00 -9.33
C ALA A 598 37.47 25.50 -8.21
N VAL A 599 36.45 24.69 -8.53
CA VAL A 599 35.58 24.03 -7.55
C VAL A 599 36.31 22.84 -6.92
N LEU A 600 36.98 22.00 -7.73
CA LEU A 600 37.81 20.89 -7.24
C LEU A 600 38.93 21.36 -6.30
N ALA A 601 39.48 22.55 -6.53
CA ALA A 601 40.47 23.20 -5.67
C ALA A 601 39.88 24.06 -4.53
N THR A 602 38.55 24.22 -4.43
CA THR A 602 37.91 24.97 -3.34
C THR A 602 38.09 24.19 -2.01
N PRO A 603 38.59 24.83 -0.93
CA PRO A 603 38.75 24.17 0.37
C PRO A 603 37.41 23.75 0.99
N ALA A 604 37.21 22.45 1.14
CA ALA A 604 36.08 21.82 1.79
C ALA A 604 36.47 21.51 3.25
N VAL A 605 36.43 22.54 4.10
CA VAL A 605 36.94 22.46 5.48
C VAL A 605 35.86 21.87 6.39
N GLY A 606 35.87 20.53 6.52
CA GLY A 606 35.16 19.80 7.58
C GLY A 606 36.09 19.48 8.77
N PRO A 607 35.56 19.10 9.94
CA PRO A 607 36.35 18.88 11.14
C PRO A 607 37.42 17.77 10.99
N ASP A 608 37.10 16.70 10.26
CA ASP A 608 38.01 15.55 10.08
C ASP A 608 38.94 15.66 8.87
N SER A 609 38.73 16.64 7.96
CA SER A 609 39.62 16.84 6.82
C SER A 609 39.65 18.29 6.30
N SER A 610 40.86 18.84 6.17
CA SER A 610 41.12 20.10 5.45
C SER A 610 41.47 19.83 3.98
N ALA A 611 40.59 19.07 3.30
CA ALA A 611 40.73 18.76 1.88
C ALA A 611 40.20 19.91 0.98
N SER A 612 40.53 19.86 -0.31
CA SER A 612 39.69 20.53 -1.31
C SER A 612 38.55 19.59 -1.73
N CYS A 613 37.52 20.09 -2.41
CA CYS A 613 36.42 19.26 -2.90
C CYS A 613 36.92 18.02 -3.66
N GLY A 614 37.85 18.19 -4.61
CA GLY A 614 38.46 17.07 -5.33
C GLY A 614 39.29 16.12 -4.44
N GLY A 615 39.95 16.63 -3.41
CA GLY A 615 40.67 15.80 -2.44
C GLY A 615 39.74 14.96 -1.55
N ARG A 616 38.57 15.51 -1.19
CA ARG A 616 37.53 14.79 -0.44
C ARG A 616 36.84 13.73 -1.33
N ILE A 617 36.53 14.08 -2.59
CA ILE A 617 36.01 13.14 -3.61
C ILE A 617 36.97 11.95 -3.80
N GLN A 618 38.27 12.22 -4.00
CA GLN A 618 39.29 11.17 -4.13
C GLN A 618 39.36 10.29 -2.87
N TRP A 619 39.30 10.88 -1.67
CA TRP A 619 39.30 10.12 -0.42
C TRP A 619 38.07 9.19 -0.31
N VAL A 620 36.88 9.65 -0.71
CA VAL A 620 35.65 8.84 -0.71
C VAL A 620 35.77 7.66 -1.68
N MET A 621 36.30 7.85 -2.89
CA MET A 621 36.59 6.73 -3.82
C MET A 621 37.61 5.75 -3.21
N ASP A 622 38.76 6.25 -2.74
CA ASP A 622 39.89 5.42 -2.28
C ASP A 622 39.60 4.64 -0.99
N ASN A 623 38.74 5.16 -0.10
CA ASN A 623 38.53 4.61 1.26
C ASN A 623 37.11 4.05 1.48
N MET A 624 36.11 4.50 0.71
CA MET A 624 34.74 3.97 0.79
C MET A 624 34.35 3.13 -0.44
N GLY A 625 35.22 3.01 -1.45
CA GLY A 625 35.02 2.16 -2.63
C GLY A 625 33.90 2.63 -3.58
N LYS A 626 33.40 3.84 -3.39
CA LYS A 626 32.33 4.44 -4.23
C LYS A 626 32.81 4.75 -5.65
N SER A 627 31.88 4.80 -6.61
CA SER A 627 32.21 5.28 -7.95
C SER A 627 32.50 6.78 -7.94
N GLU A 628 33.12 7.27 -9.01
CA GLU A 628 33.41 8.71 -9.17
C GLU A 628 32.12 9.55 -9.11
N ALA A 629 31.01 9.06 -9.68
CA ALA A 629 29.73 9.76 -9.65
C ALA A 629 29.18 9.85 -8.21
N ASP A 630 29.13 8.74 -7.48
CA ASP A 630 28.55 8.70 -6.12
C ASP A 630 29.42 9.48 -5.13
N ALA A 631 30.74 9.47 -5.30
CA ALA A 631 31.68 10.27 -4.51
C ALA A 631 31.49 11.77 -4.78
N CYS A 632 31.29 12.16 -6.04
CA CYS A 632 31.00 13.54 -6.41
C CYS A 632 29.62 14.03 -5.93
N GLN A 633 28.60 13.17 -5.97
CA GLN A 633 27.26 13.47 -5.45
C GLN A 633 27.33 13.67 -3.92
N GLN A 634 27.86 12.68 -3.19
CA GLN A 634 28.02 12.73 -1.73
C GLN A 634 28.79 13.99 -1.29
N VAL A 635 29.94 14.29 -1.90
CA VAL A 635 30.76 15.43 -1.45
C VAL A 635 30.15 16.78 -1.86
N GLY A 636 29.34 16.80 -2.93
CA GLY A 636 28.46 17.92 -3.22
C GLY A 636 27.45 18.16 -2.08
N GLU A 637 26.81 17.11 -1.59
CA GLU A 637 25.79 17.15 -0.53
C GLU A 637 26.38 17.38 0.87
N GLU A 638 27.60 16.89 1.16
CA GLU A 638 28.36 17.23 2.36
C GLU A 638 28.70 18.73 2.43
N PHE A 639 28.92 19.38 1.28
CA PHE A 639 29.30 20.80 1.21
C PHE A 639 28.53 21.57 0.12
N PRO A 640 27.19 21.76 0.23
CA PRO A 640 26.35 22.28 -0.86
C PRO A 640 26.78 23.64 -1.43
N LEU A 641 27.32 24.51 -0.58
CA LEU A 641 27.75 25.87 -0.93
C LEU A 641 29.18 25.94 -1.50
N LEU A 642 29.97 24.88 -1.38
CA LEU A 642 31.40 24.85 -1.76
C LEU A 642 31.69 23.84 -2.86
N CYS A 643 31.23 22.59 -2.67
CA CYS A 643 31.43 21.47 -3.57
C CYS A 643 30.18 21.11 -4.38
N GLY A 644 29.02 21.68 -4.03
CA GLY A 644 27.75 21.45 -4.73
C GLY A 644 27.78 21.53 -6.27
N PRO A 645 28.58 22.41 -6.91
CA PRO A 645 28.72 22.40 -8.37
C PRO A 645 29.36 21.11 -8.95
N CYS A 646 29.92 20.23 -8.14
CA CYS A 646 30.44 18.92 -8.56
C CYS A 646 29.45 17.76 -8.45
N ALA A 647 28.28 17.94 -7.82
CA ALA A 647 27.24 16.92 -7.76
C ALA A 647 26.72 16.59 -9.18
N PRO A 648 26.84 15.35 -9.68
CA PRO A 648 26.45 15.01 -11.05
C PRO A 648 24.96 15.19 -11.35
N GLU A 649 24.10 14.94 -10.36
CA GLU A 649 22.65 15.10 -10.45
C GLU A 649 22.18 16.51 -10.04
N GLY A 650 23.14 17.37 -9.68
CA GLY A 650 22.93 18.61 -8.95
C GLY A 650 22.72 18.36 -7.46
N ILE A 651 22.62 19.45 -6.70
CA ILE A 651 22.20 19.37 -5.29
C ILE A 651 20.68 19.38 -5.24
N PRO A 652 20.03 18.43 -4.52
CA PRO A 652 18.60 18.46 -4.27
C PRO A 652 18.18 19.86 -3.79
N PRO A 653 17.07 20.44 -4.31
CA PRO A 653 16.65 21.78 -3.94
C PRO A 653 16.54 21.87 -2.42
N SER A 654 17.21 22.88 -1.85
CA SER A 654 17.34 23.09 -0.40
C SER A 654 16.04 22.79 0.34
N LEU A 655 16.11 21.89 1.33
CA LEU A 655 15.02 21.34 2.17
C LEU A 655 13.67 22.03 1.92
N PRO A 656 12.64 21.30 1.42
CA PRO A 656 11.37 21.91 1.03
C PRO A 656 10.89 22.84 2.15
N PRO A 657 10.65 24.13 1.84
CA PRO A 657 10.44 25.15 2.86
C PRO A 657 9.27 24.72 3.74
N SER A 658 9.45 24.76 5.06
CA SER A 658 8.45 24.31 6.04
C SER A 658 7.06 24.74 5.59
N PRO A 659 6.14 23.80 5.26
CA PRO A 659 4.83 24.17 4.73
C PRO A 659 4.18 25.12 5.72
N SER A 660 3.71 26.28 5.23
CA SER A 660 3.35 27.39 6.10
C SER A 660 2.13 27.03 6.95
N GLY A 661 2.37 26.64 8.20
CA GLY A 661 1.32 26.27 9.14
C GLY A 661 0.44 27.45 9.56
N PRO A 662 -0.57 27.20 10.41
CA PRO A 662 -1.38 28.24 11.03
C PRO A 662 -0.51 29.31 11.69
N ALA A 663 -0.91 30.58 11.56
CA ALA A 663 -0.15 31.70 12.09
C ALA A 663 -0.03 31.60 13.62
N GLY A 664 1.18 31.33 14.12
CA GLY A 664 1.46 31.09 15.55
C GLY A 664 1.96 29.68 15.87
N ALA A 665 1.96 28.76 14.90
CA ALA A 665 2.53 27.43 15.09
C ALA A 665 4.04 27.48 15.40
N LEU A 666 4.48 26.63 16.30
CA LEU A 666 5.88 26.48 16.72
C LEU A 666 6.54 25.33 15.95
N SER A 667 7.78 25.51 15.50
CA SER A 667 8.60 24.39 15.01
C SER A 667 9.31 23.71 16.19
N ILE A 668 9.29 22.37 16.23
CA ILE A 668 9.94 21.53 17.25
C ILE A 668 10.87 20.53 16.56
N MET A 669 11.91 20.07 17.27
CA MET A 669 12.97 19.21 16.72
C MET A 669 13.35 18.09 17.70
N SER A 670 13.58 16.87 17.20
CA SER A 670 14.33 15.80 17.88
C SER A 670 15.64 15.57 17.11
N TYR A 671 16.74 15.34 17.82
CA TYR A 671 18.06 15.26 17.19
C TYR A 671 19.07 14.51 18.05
N ASN A 672 19.33 13.23 17.74
CA ASN A 672 20.51 12.55 18.26
C ASN A 672 21.77 13.16 17.61
N THR A 673 22.66 13.66 18.47
CA THR A 673 23.89 14.37 18.08
C THR A 673 25.16 13.53 18.23
N LYS A 674 25.03 12.21 18.38
CA LYS A 674 26.11 11.19 18.36
C LYS A 674 27.20 11.38 19.42
N TYR A 675 27.38 10.40 20.30
CA TYR A 675 28.30 10.46 21.43
C TYR A 675 29.76 10.83 21.08
N ASP A 676 30.29 10.32 19.95
CA ASP A 676 31.65 10.63 19.50
C ASP A 676 31.75 11.90 18.64
N GLY A 677 30.64 12.62 18.44
CA GLY A 677 30.56 13.92 17.76
C GLY A 677 31.14 15.10 18.56
N TYR A 678 31.46 14.88 19.83
CA TYR A 678 31.88 15.90 20.78
C TYR A 678 33.37 15.79 21.15
N PRO A 679 34.10 16.91 21.35
CA PRO A 679 35.55 16.92 21.63
C PRO A 679 36.02 16.17 22.89
N CYS A 680 35.10 15.78 23.77
CA CYS A 680 35.38 14.91 24.91
C CYS A 680 35.66 13.45 24.53
N CYS A 681 35.17 13.04 23.36
CA CYS A 681 34.65 11.71 23.16
C CYS A 681 35.00 11.12 21.77
N GLY A 682 35.26 11.96 20.76
CA GLY A 682 35.83 11.52 19.48
C GLY A 682 36.31 12.67 18.59
N SER A 683 35.37 13.35 17.95
CA SER A 683 35.52 14.37 16.90
C SER A 683 35.01 15.74 17.36
N ASP A 684 34.89 16.72 16.46
CA ASP A 684 34.28 18.04 16.74
C ASP A 684 33.24 18.40 15.68
N LEU A 685 32.13 17.64 15.66
CA LEU A 685 30.99 17.82 14.75
C LEU A 685 29.96 18.84 15.31
N VAL A 686 30.14 19.27 16.56
CA VAL A 686 29.28 20.25 17.25
C VAL A 686 29.08 21.58 16.47
N PRO A 687 30.07 22.13 15.73
CA PRO A 687 29.85 23.27 14.84
C PRO A 687 28.86 22.99 13.71
N SER A 688 28.84 21.78 13.14
CA SER A 688 27.86 21.36 12.15
C SER A 688 26.46 21.23 12.77
N TYR A 689 26.34 20.57 13.93
CA TYR A 689 25.08 20.44 14.67
C TYR A 689 24.48 21.81 15.02
N GLY A 690 25.30 22.74 15.52
CA GLY A 690 24.88 24.08 15.89
C GLY A 690 24.50 24.96 14.70
N ALA A 691 25.20 24.80 13.57
CA ALA A 691 24.80 25.42 12.30
C ALA A 691 23.45 24.88 11.82
N HIS A 692 23.27 23.56 11.84
CA HIS A 692 22.03 22.90 11.41
C HIS A 692 20.82 23.37 12.22
N ILE A 693 20.92 23.37 13.55
CA ILE A 693 19.87 23.90 14.45
C ILE A 693 19.58 25.39 14.17
N ARG A 694 20.62 26.23 14.01
CA ARG A 694 20.47 27.66 13.73
C ARG A 694 19.73 27.93 12.42
N ASP A 695 20.06 27.18 11.38
CA ASP A 695 19.60 27.40 10.01
C ASP A 695 18.19 26.83 9.77
N LEU A 696 17.80 25.76 10.47
CA LEU A 696 16.41 25.28 10.55
C LEU A 696 15.54 26.17 11.45
N GLY A 697 16.11 26.70 12.54
CA GLY A 697 15.49 27.65 13.44
C GLY A 697 14.28 27.18 14.27
N PRO A 698 14.16 25.92 14.74
CA PRO A 698 13.04 25.47 15.58
C PRO A 698 12.93 26.25 16.89
N ALA A 699 11.74 26.33 17.49
CA ALA A 699 11.55 26.99 18.77
C ALA A 699 12.14 26.19 19.95
N ILE A 700 12.10 24.85 19.89
CA ILE A 700 12.63 23.94 20.92
C ILE A 700 13.31 22.74 20.23
N VAL A 701 14.43 22.28 20.78
CA VAL A 701 15.16 21.08 20.36
C VAL A 701 15.30 20.12 21.54
N GLY A 702 14.80 18.89 21.38
CA GLY A 702 15.19 17.75 22.20
C GLY A 702 16.44 17.12 21.60
N LEU A 703 17.55 17.16 22.34
CA LEU A 703 18.82 16.57 21.93
C LEU A 703 18.98 15.17 22.52
N GLN A 704 19.55 14.24 21.78
CA GLN A 704 20.04 12.97 22.32
C GLN A 704 21.55 12.87 22.11
N GLU A 705 22.20 12.06 22.98
CA GLU A 705 23.65 11.91 23.06
C GLU A 705 24.44 13.22 23.07
N CYS A 706 23.92 14.27 23.71
CA CYS A 706 24.59 15.55 23.83
C CYS A 706 25.50 15.61 25.08
N GLN A 707 26.83 15.65 24.90
CA GLN A 707 27.79 15.73 26.03
C GLN A 707 28.08 17.17 26.49
N ASP A 708 28.00 18.17 25.62
CA ASP A 708 28.07 19.59 26.02
C ASP A 708 27.05 20.48 25.28
N ALA A 709 25.88 20.63 25.90
CA ALA A 709 24.80 21.47 25.41
C ALA A 709 25.16 22.97 25.40
N ASN A 710 26.09 23.43 26.24
CA ASN A 710 26.48 24.84 26.27
C ASN A 710 27.38 25.17 25.09
N TYR A 711 28.32 24.26 24.76
CA TYR A 711 29.14 24.37 23.55
C TYR A 711 28.26 24.32 22.29
N LEU A 712 27.32 23.37 22.20
CA LEU A 712 26.36 23.28 21.09
C LEU A 712 25.47 24.53 20.97
N ALA A 713 24.88 25.01 22.06
CA ALA A 713 24.11 26.26 22.06
C ALA A 713 24.96 27.46 21.61
N GLY A 714 26.24 27.50 21.96
CA GLY A 714 27.20 28.49 21.46
C GLY A 714 27.36 28.45 19.93
N GLN A 715 27.47 27.26 19.34
CA GLN A 715 27.61 27.08 17.88
C GLN A 715 26.37 27.53 17.08
N THR A 716 25.20 27.66 17.72
CA THR A 716 24.02 28.27 17.09
C THR A 716 24.14 29.79 16.82
N GLY A 717 25.30 30.39 17.11
CA GLY A 717 25.50 31.84 17.06
C GLY A 717 24.96 32.56 18.30
N GLY A 718 24.74 31.83 19.41
CA GLY A 718 24.14 32.35 20.63
C GLY A 718 22.63 32.61 20.54
N ARG A 719 21.94 32.02 19.54
CA ARG A 719 20.48 32.11 19.38
C ARG A 719 19.74 31.28 20.43
N TYR A 720 20.26 30.09 20.74
CA TYR A 720 19.62 29.14 21.65
C TYR A 720 20.17 29.22 23.07
N GLN A 721 19.32 28.87 24.04
CA GLN A 721 19.71 28.66 25.43
C GLN A 721 19.48 27.21 25.85
N VAL A 722 20.35 26.69 26.72
CA VAL A 722 20.15 25.39 27.37
C VAL A 722 19.11 25.52 28.47
N VAL A 723 18.14 24.61 28.51
CA VAL A 723 17.18 24.52 29.62
C VAL A 723 17.88 23.92 30.86
N PRO A 724 17.80 24.58 32.04
CA PRO A 724 18.45 24.08 33.25
C PRO A 724 17.90 22.72 33.67
N ASP A 725 18.75 21.93 34.34
CA ASP A 725 18.42 20.63 34.95
C ASP A 725 18.02 19.48 33.99
N THR A 726 18.05 19.72 32.67
CA THR A 726 17.82 18.72 31.60
C THR A 726 19.06 17.91 31.19
N GLY A 727 20.19 18.12 31.86
CA GLY A 727 21.49 17.56 31.42
C GLY A 727 21.65 16.06 31.63
N GLY A 728 22.39 15.40 30.74
CA GLY A 728 22.73 13.97 30.84
C GLY A 728 22.48 13.22 29.54
N GLY A 729 23.05 13.69 28.43
CA GLY A 729 22.76 13.23 27.07
C GLY A 729 21.46 13.83 26.50
N ASN A 730 20.40 13.87 27.31
CA ASN A 730 19.05 14.19 26.85
C ASN A 730 18.65 15.66 27.12
N ASN A 731 19.53 16.58 26.74
CA ASN A 731 19.38 18.02 26.96
C ASN A 731 18.24 18.64 26.13
N ILE A 732 17.67 19.76 26.60
CA ILE A 732 16.71 20.56 25.83
C ILE A 732 17.33 21.93 25.55
N LEU A 733 17.22 22.40 24.30
CA LEU A 733 17.52 23.78 23.89
C LEU A 733 16.24 24.52 23.52
N TYR A 734 16.21 25.84 23.68
CA TYR A 734 15.09 26.68 23.22
C TYR A 734 15.55 28.03 22.66
N ASP A 735 14.75 28.58 21.75
CA ASP A 735 14.90 29.93 21.21
C ASP A 735 14.04 30.92 22.02
N PRO A 736 14.64 31.78 22.87
CA PRO A 736 13.91 32.73 23.72
C PRO A 736 13.23 33.86 22.93
N SER A 737 13.42 33.95 21.61
CA SER A 737 12.67 34.86 20.74
C SER A 737 11.36 34.25 20.21
N GLN A 738 11.19 32.92 20.33
CA GLN A 738 10.01 32.18 19.88
C GLN A 738 9.16 31.64 21.04
N VAL A 739 9.77 31.20 22.14
CA VAL A 739 9.07 30.62 23.31
C VAL A 739 9.66 31.12 24.63
N ALA A 740 8.79 31.28 25.63
CA ALA A 740 9.21 31.60 26.99
C ALA A 740 9.35 30.31 27.82
N PHE A 741 10.54 30.05 28.38
CA PHE A 741 10.72 28.97 29.36
C PHE A 741 10.10 29.34 30.71
N VAL A 742 9.29 28.44 31.28
CA VAL A 742 8.67 28.64 32.60
C VAL A 742 9.68 28.24 33.68
N ALA A 743 10.35 29.24 34.26
CA ALA A 743 11.44 29.02 35.22
C ALA A 743 11.02 28.13 36.42
N GLY A 744 11.81 27.09 36.69
CA GLY A 744 11.55 26.11 37.76
C GLY A 744 10.60 24.97 37.39
N SER A 745 10.18 24.86 36.12
CA SER A 745 9.38 23.74 35.62
C SER A 745 10.20 22.55 35.08
N SER A 746 11.51 22.74 34.83
CA SER A 746 12.36 21.73 34.21
C SER A 746 12.94 20.71 35.19
N GLY A 747 13.47 19.63 34.64
CA GLY A 747 14.18 18.61 35.39
C GLY A 747 14.48 17.38 34.55
N ARG A 748 14.92 16.31 35.23
CA ARG A 748 15.11 14.98 34.66
C ARG A 748 14.83 13.89 35.68
N MET A 749 14.65 12.66 35.21
CA MET A 749 14.69 11.44 36.01
C MET A 749 15.48 10.34 35.31
N ASP A 750 16.11 9.49 36.11
CA ASP A 750 16.80 8.29 35.61
C ASP A 750 15.76 7.23 35.22
N ILE A 751 16.01 6.51 34.12
CA ILE A 751 15.22 5.37 33.65
C ILE A 751 16.13 4.13 33.50
N THR A 752 15.55 2.98 33.14
CA THR A 752 16.30 1.72 32.98
C THR A 752 17.44 1.87 31.96
N SER A 753 18.65 1.55 32.39
CA SER A 753 19.88 1.73 31.61
C SER A 753 20.25 0.49 30.81
N ASP A 754 20.91 0.70 29.68
CA ASP A 754 21.61 -0.33 28.93
C ASP A 754 23.08 -0.44 29.38
N THR A 755 23.92 -1.09 28.59
CA THR A 755 25.37 -1.20 28.85
C THR A 755 26.19 -0.03 28.32
N TYR A 756 25.60 0.91 27.60
CA TYR A 756 26.29 2.07 27.02
C TYR A 756 26.20 3.29 27.93
N ALA A 757 25.01 3.63 28.42
CA ALA A 757 24.78 4.86 29.19
C ALA A 757 23.69 4.74 30.26
N GLN A 758 23.78 5.60 31.29
CA GLN A 758 22.64 5.89 32.14
C GLN A 758 21.60 6.63 31.31
N ARG A 759 20.44 6.01 31.08
CA ARG A 759 19.35 6.62 30.30
C ARG A 759 18.48 7.51 31.19
N THR A 760 17.94 8.58 30.63
CA THR A 760 17.15 9.59 31.36
C THR A 760 15.93 10.05 30.56
N ILE A 761 14.94 10.58 31.27
CA ILE A 761 13.89 11.43 30.68
C ILE A 761 14.07 12.83 31.23
N SER A 762 14.21 13.82 30.36
CA SER A 762 14.26 15.25 30.67
C SER A 762 12.94 15.92 30.32
N TRP A 763 12.60 17.01 31.00
CA TRP A 763 11.39 17.78 30.71
C TRP A 763 11.53 19.28 31.01
N ALA A 764 10.62 20.07 30.45
CA ALA A 764 10.38 21.47 30.79
C ALA A 764 8.97 21.93 30.40
N LYS A 765 8.49 23.02 31.00
CA LYS A 765 7.29 23.73 30.57
C LYS A 765 7.66 25.05 29.89
N PHE A 766 6.92 25.36 28.83
CA PHE A 766 7.08 26.56 28.00
C PHE A 766 5.75 27.29 27.86
N SER A 767 5.81 28.55 27.42
CA SER A 767 4.64 29.33 27.02
C SER A 767 4.87 30.03 25.68
N SER A 768 3.82 30.05 24.85
CA SER A 768 3.72 30.84 23.63
C SER A 768 2.25 31.19 23.35
N GLY A 769 1.99 32.33 22.70
CA GLY A 769 0.64 32.83 22.42
C GLY A 769 -0.23 33.22 23.62
N GLY A 770 0.17 32.85 24.84
CA GLY A 770 -0.64 32.91 26.07
C GLY A 770 -0.98 31.53 26.65
N SER A 771 -0.75 30.47 25.89
CA SER A 771 -0.93 29.07 26.29
C SER A 771 0.37 28.51 26.88
N GLU A 772 0.27 27.53 27.78
CA GLU A 772 1.43 26.82 28.35
C GLU A 772 1.42 25.35 27.93
N PHE A 773 2.60 24.79 27.66
CA PHE A 773 2.76 23.42 27.18
C PHE A 773 4.01 22.76 27.75
N TRP A 774 4.02 21.43 27.81
CA TRP A 774 5.16 20.63 28.26
C TRP A 774 5.97 20.07 27.09
N PHE A 775 7.26 19.90 27.29
CA PHE A 775 8.17 19.25 26.35
C PHE A 775 9.02 18.23 27.12
N PHE A 776 8.94 16.97 26.72
CA PHE A 776 9.75 15.86 27.23
C PHE A 776 10.75 15.40 26.17
N ASN A 777 11.90 14.90 26.63
CA ASN A 777 12.97 14.42 25.78
C ASN A 777 13.64 13.17 26.39
N THR A 778 13.98 12.17 25.57
CA THR A 778 14.65 10.95 26.03
C THR A 778 15.51 10.30 24.94
N HIS A 779 16.36 9.36 25.36
CA HIS A 779 17.00 8.37 24.51
C HIS A 779 16.75 7.02 25.19
N LEU A 780 15.98 6.16 24.53
CA LEU A 780 15.54 4.89 25.11
C LEU A 780 16.66 3.82 25.03
N PRO A 781 16.75 2.92 26.03
CA PRO A 781 17.86 1.98 26.11
C PRO A 781 17.82 0.94 24.98
N HIS A 782 19.00 0.51 24.56
CA HIS A 782 19.17 -0.73 23.79
C HIS A 782 18.80 -1.96 24.65
N ASN A 783 18.47 -3.10 24.01
CA ASN A 783 18.07 -4.35 24.68
C ASN A 783 19.28 -5.09 25.31
N LEU A 784 19.96 -4.45 26.25
CA LEU A 784 21.22 -4.88 26.86
C LEU A 784 21.24 -4.57 28.36
N GLY A 785 22.02 -5.32 29.14
CA GLY A 785 22.25 -5.03 30.56
C GLY A 785 20.96 -5.09 31.39
N ALA A 786 20.64 -4.01 32.11
CA ALA A 786 19.40 -3.92 32.89
C ALA A 786 18.15 -3.71 32.02
N ALA A 787 18.33 -3.28 30.77
CA ALA A 787 17.29 -3.14 29.75
C ALA A 787 17.16 -4.36 28.83
N ALA A 788 17.75 -5.51 29.18
CA ALA A 788 17.72 -6.76 28.41
C ALA A 788 16.34 -7.49 28.41
N SER A 789 15.24 -6.73 28.47
CA SER A 789 13.86 -7.23 28.40
C SER A 789 13.09 -6.40 27.39
N THR A 790 12.40 -7.05 26.45
CA THR A 790 11.59 -6.37 25.43
C THR A 790 10.48 -5.51 26.06
N ALA A 791 10.02 -5.85 27.27
CA ALA A 791 9.06 -5.07 28.02
C ALA A 791 9.60 -3.74 28.57
N THR A 792 10.92 -3.52 28.62
CA THR A 792 11.54 -2.34 29.28
C THR A 792 11.03 -1.02 28.72
N HIS A 793 10.82 -0.92 27.41
CA HIS A 793 10.27 0.30 26.78
C HIS A 793 8.84 0.61 27.21
N SER A 794 7.98 -0.41 27.36
CA SER A 794 6.61 -0.23 27.87
C SER A 794 6.61 0.27 29.32
N GLN A 795 7.58 -0.17 30.12
CA GLN A 795 7.75 0.22 31.51
C GLN A 795 8.25 1.67 31.61
N ILE A 796 9.15 2.09 30.71
CA ILE A 796 9.61 3.47 30.59
C ILE A 796 8.49 4.42 30.12
N ALA A 797 7.65 4.01 29.17
CA ALA A 797 6.47 4.78 28.77
C ALA A 797 5.49 4.99 29.95
N ARG A 798 5.24 3.95 30.76
CA ARG A 798 4.40 4.07 31.96
C ARG A 798 5.05 4.95 33.04
N ALA A 799 6.37 4.95 33.16
CA ALA A 799 7.10 5.87 34.02
C ALA A 799 6.99 7.32 33.53
N LEU A 800 7.07 7.58 32.22
CA LEU A 800 6.82 8.89 31.62
C LEU A 800 5.39 9.38 31.91
N LEU A 801 4.37 8.55 31.69
CA LEU A 801 2.99 8.92 31.96
C LEU A 801 2.75 9.19 33.46
N GLY A 802 3.27 8.35 34.36
CA GLY A 802 3.25 8.63 35.80
C GLY A 802 3.98 9.93 36.16
N LYS A 803 5.04 10.30 35.42
CA LYS A 803 5.73 11.57 35.61
C LYS A 803 4.93 12.77 35.10
N MET A 804 4.17 12.61 34.02
CA MET A 804 3.20 13.61 33.56
C MET A 804 2.08 13.81 34.60
N ASP A 805 1.61 12.73 35.24
CA ASP A 805 0.63 12.81 36.33
C ASP A 805 1.21 13.59 37.53
N GLU A 806 2.46 13.31 37.95
CA GLU A 806 3.16 14.04 39.02
C GLU A 806 3.36 15.54 38.73
N LEU A 807 3.64 15.90 37.48
CA LEU A 807 3.93 17.27 37.06
C LEU A 807 2.66 18.10 36.76
N GLY A 808 1.48 17.46 36.68
CA GLY A 808 0.27 18.11 36.19
C GLY A 808 0.35 18.42 34.68
N ALA A 809 0.96 17.52 33.91
CA ALA A 809 1.07 17.63 32.45
C ALA A 809 -0.06 16.90 31.69
N ARG A 810 -0.83 16.03 32.36
CA ARG A 810 -2.12 15.54 31.81
C ARG A 810 -3.13 16.68 31.67
N GLY A 811 -3.91 16.69 30.59
CA GLY A 811 -4.85 17.79 30.32
C GLY A 811 -4.13 19.08 29.91
N SER A 812 -2.89 18.98 29.45
CA SER A 812 -2.06 20.10 29.01
C SER A 812 -1.32 19.70 27.72
N PRO A 813 -1.24 20.58 26.71
CA PRO A 813 -0.48 20.34 25.50
C PRO A 813 0.92 19.83 25.81
N THR A 814 1.29 18.66 25.30
CA THR A 814 2.56 17.99 25.62
C THR A 814 3.24 17.46 24.36
N VAL A 815 4.53 17.73 24.23
CA VAL A 815 5.43 17.14 23.22
C VAL A 815 6.31 16.09 23.90
N VAL A 816 6.56 14.96 23.23
CA VAL A 816 7.61 14.01 23.59
C VAL A 816 8.53 13.84 22.38
N THR A 817 9.84 14.02 22.58
CA THR A 817 10.88 13.75 21.59
C THR A 817 11.75 12.59 22.05
N CYS A 818 12.23 11.77 21.12
CA CYS A 818 13.14 10.70 21.44
C CYS A 818 14.08 10.34 20.29
N ASP A 819 15.24 9.81 20.64
CA ASP A 819 15.72 8.58 20.03
C ASP A 819 15.02 7.42 20.76
N CYS A 820 14.17 6.69 20.06
CA CYS A 820 13.33 5.67 20.66
C CYS A 820 13.88 4.25 20.55
N ASN A 821 14.98 3.98 19.83
CA ASN A 821 15.56 2.63 19.66
C ASN A 821 14.53 1.47 19.58
N PRO A 822 13.44 1.56 18.79
CA PRO A 822 12.22 0.78 19.03
C PRO A 822 12.43 -0.74 18.92
N PHE A 823 13.40 -1.15 18.09
CA PHE A 823 13.87 -2.53 17.93
C PHE A 823 14.16 -3.25 19.26
N ALA A 824 14.56 -2.51 20.29
CA ALA A 824 14.84 -3.06 21.62
C ALA A 824 13.60 -3.64 22.32
N SER A 825 12.40 -3.34 21.82
CA SER A 825 11.11 -3.77 22.37
C SER A 825 10.29 -4.70 21.45
N ASN A 826 10.85 -5.11 20.30
CA ASN A 826 10.15 -5.94 19.32
C ASN A 826 9.61 -7.24 19.95
N GLY A 827 8.36 -7.59 19.61
CA GLY A 827 7.67 -8.75 20.16
C GLY A 827 7.24 -8.64 21.64
N SER A 828 7.33 -7.45 22.26
CA SER A 828 6.85 -7.20 23.63
C SER A 828 5.33 -7.43 23.76
N PRO A 829 4.86 -8.39 24.59
CA PRO A 829 3.43 -8.55 24.88
C PRO A 829 2.88 -7.43 25.78
N GLU A 830 3.75 -6.54 26.26
CA GLU A 830 3.40 -5.35 27.04
C GLU A 830 3.26 -4.08 26.18
N GLY A 831 3.44 -4.20 24.85
CA GLY A 831 3.51 -3.11 23.88
C GLY A 831 4.90 -2.47 23.79
N SER A 832 5.04 -1.52 22.86
CA SER A 832 6.25 -0.69 22.70
C SER A 832 6.19 0.55 23.61
N PHE A 833 7.19 1.44 23.54
CA PHE A 833 7.11 2.76 24.18
C PHE A 833 5.94 3.56 23.61
N GLN A 834 5.92 3.72 22.29
CA GLN A 834 4.89 4.43 21.52
C GLN A 834 3.49 3.89 21.79
N SER A 835 3.25 2.57 21.68
CA SER A 835 1.90 2.02 21.82
C SER A 835 1.34 2.17 23.25
N ASN A 836 2.22 2.38 24.26
CA ASN A 836 1.80 2.75 25.62
C ASN A 836 1.55 4.26 25.77
N LEU A 837 2.19 5.13 24.98
CA LEU A 837 1.87 6.57 24.93
C LEU A 837 0.58 6.85 24.15
N GLU A 838 0.35 6.17 23.03
CA GLU A 838 -0.90 6.29 22.26
C GLU A 838 -2.08 5.79 23.14
N SER A 839 -2.13 4.47 23.41
CA SER A 839 -3.28 3.83 24.07
C SER A 839 -3.53 4.18 25.55
N ARG A 840 -2.58 4.84 26.24
CA ARG A 840 -2.72 5.23 27.67
C ARG A 840 -2.39 6.70 27.96
N GLY A 841 -1.68 7.35 27.03
CA GLY A 841 -1.21 8.71 27.17
C GLY A 841 -2.11 9.74 26.46
N GLY A 842 -2.80 9.34 25.39
CA GLY A 842 -3.52 10.27 24.52
C GLY A 842 -2.56 10.99 23.58
N PHE A 843 -1.56 10.28 23.04
CA PHE A 843 -0.55 10.83 22.12
C PHE A 843 -0.78 10.41 20.66
N THR A 844 -0.44 11.32 19.76
CA THR A 844 -0.24 11.13 18.33
C THR A 844 1.25 11.00 18.03
N THR A 845 1.64 9.99 17.25
CA THR A 845 2.97 9.98 16.60
C THR A 845 2.93 10.94 15.40
N VAL A 846 3.75 11.99 15.43
CA VAL A 846 3.72 13.11 14.45
C VAL A 846 4.80 12.97 13.40
N HIS A 847 5.96 12.42 13.76
CA HIS A 847 7.01 12.01 12.82
C HIS A 847 7.83 10.86 13.38
N VAL A 848 8.38 10.06 12.46
CA VAL A 848 9.41 9.04 12.73
C VAL A 848 10.51 9.29 11.70
N GLY A 849 11.78 9.39 12.13
CA GLY A 849 12.89 9.67 11.23
C GLY A 849 13.03 8.62 10.14
N THR A 850 13.12 9.05 8.90
CA THR A 850 13.14 8.18 7.71
C THR A 850 14.59 7.82 7.32
N GLY A 851 15.55 8.71 7.57
CA GLY A 851 16.91 8.61 7.01
C GLY A 851 17.00 9.06 5.55
N GLN A 852 15.92 9.60 4.97
CA GLN A 852 15.83 10.07 3.57
C GLN A 852 16.92 11.09 3.20
N PHE A 853 17.39 11.87 4.18
CA PHE A 853 18.47 12.85 4.02
C PHE A 853 19.74 12.44 4.80
N GLY A 854 19.95 11.12 4.92
CA GLY A 854 21.04 10.48 5.66
C GLY A 854 20.66 10.09 7.09
N GLY A 855 21.47 9.19 7.65
CA GLY A 855 21.36 8.72 9.03
C GLY A 855 20.44 7.51 9.23
N PHE A 856 20.49 6.92 10.43
CA PHE A 856 19.70 5.74 10.80
C PHE A 856 18.23 6.08 11.01
N GLY A 857 17.40 5.81 10.00
CA GLY A 857 15.94 5.90 10.12
C GLY A 857 15.33 4.85 11.05
N GLY A 858 14.07 5.07 11.42
CA GLY A 858 13.28 4.24 12.34
C GLY A 858 13.49 4.54 13.83
N LEU A 859 14.57 5.24 14.19
CA LEU A 859 15.00 5.43 15.58
C LEU A 859 14.33 6.65 16.24
N ASP A 860 14.53 7.84 15.68
CA ASP A 860 14.02 9.10 16.23
C ASP A 860 12.52 9.27 16.00
N LYS A 861 11.79 9.75 17.00
CA LYS A 861 10.33 10.00 16.91
C LYS A 861 9.90 11.28 17.64
N ILE A 862 8.84 11.90 17.13
CA ILE A 862 8.15 13.05 17.75
C ILE A 862 6.69 12.65 18.01
N TYR A 863 6.23 12.82 19.25
CA TYR A 863 4.85 12.63 19.67
C TYR A 863 4.25 13.94 20.22
N VAL A 864 2.95 14.15 20.04
CA VAL A 864 2.18 15.29 20.58
C VAL A 864 0.90 14.76 21.22
N SER A 865 0.49 15.30 22.36
CA SER A 865 -0.74 14.88 23.05
C SER A 865 -2.00 15.53 22.47
N GLU A 866 -3.15 14.90 22.69
CA GLU A 866 -4.47 15.27 22.13
C GLU A 866 -4.92 16.72 22.41
N GLU A 867 -4.34 17.37 23.42
CA GLU A 867 -4.60 18.79 23.73
C GLU A 867 -3.86 19.78 22.79
N ALA A 868 -3.04 19.29 21.85
CA ALA A 868 -2.40 20.08 20.79
C ALA A 868 -2.47 19.37 19.42
N THR A 869 -2.13 20.09 18.35
CA THR A 869 -2.05 19.51 17.00
C THR A 869 -0.61 19.53 16.50
N GLY A 870 -0.02 18.35 16.35
CA GLY A 870 1.23 18.15 15.62
C GLY A 870 0.96 17.90 14.14
N PHE A 871 1.79 18.45 13.25
CA PHE A 871 1.67 18.32 11.79
C PHE A 871 2.99 18.70 11.10
N ASN A 872 3.09 18.51 9.77
CA ASN A 872 4.29 18.81 8.98
C ASN A 872 5.60 18.18 9.51
N GLY A 873 5.49 16.95 10.02
CA GLY A 873 6.64 16.11 10.37
C GLY A 873 7.52 15.84 9.15
N ARG A 874 8.85 15.99 9.30
CA ARG A 874 9.84 15.59 8.29
C ARG A 874 11.26 15.46 8.83
N ASP A 875 12.06 14.67 8.14
CA ASP A 875 13.52 14.71 8.21
C ASP A 875 14.06 16.04 7.64
N THR A 876 15.21 16.46 8.16
CA THR A 876 15.86 17.72 7.78
C THR A 876 17.34 17.58 7.40
N GLY A 877 17.83 16.35 7.22
CA GLY A 877 19.26 16.04 7.10
C GLY A 877 19.86 15.62 8.43
N THR A 878 21.14 15.25 8.47
CA THR A 878 21.79 14.82 9.74
C THR A 878 22.59 15.92 10.42
N GLY A 879 22.92 17.02 9.73
CA GLY A 879 23.89 18.01 10.20
C GLY A 879 25.27 17.40 10.54
N SER A 880 25.67 16.33 9.85
CA SER A 880 26.84 15.46 10.14
C SER A 880 26.70 14.48 11.31
N SER A 881 25.49 14.26 11.85
CA SER A 881 25.20 13.13 12.73
C SER A 881 25.08 11.83 11.93
N ASP A 882 25.09 10.67 12.59
CA ASP A 882 24.64 9.39 12.04
C ASP A 882 23.14 9.14 12.26
N HIS A 883 22.43 10.05 12.90
CA HIS A 883 20.96 10.10 12.97
C HIS A 883 20.37 11.23 12.10
N PRO A 884 19.16 11.06 11.55
CA PRO A 884 18.43 12.16 10.94
C PRO A 884 17.98 13.16 12.01
N ALA A 885 18.24 14.45 11.80
CA ALA A 885 17.55 15.50 12.52
C ALA A 885 16.10 15.57 12.00
N ILE A 886 15.12 15.49 12.90
CA ILE A 886 13.71 15.51 12.54
C ILE A 886 12.99 16.71 13.14
N THR A 887 12.05 17.27 12.39
CA THR A 887 11.25 18.42 12.80
C THR A 887 9.75 18.18 12.60
N ALA A 888 8.93 18.87 13.39
CA ALA A 888 7.49 18.96 13.19
C ALA A 888 7.00 20.37 13.55
N GLN A 889 5.78 20.71 13.17
CA GLN A 889 5.08 21.91 13.63
C GLN A 889 4.03 21.55 14.68
N LEU A 890 3.84 22.46 15.63
CA LEU A 890 2.97 22.34 16.79
C LEU A 890 2.03 23.55 16.84
N ALA A 891 0.73 23.32 16.70
CA ALA A 891 -0.30 24.30 17.03
C ALA A 891 -0.77 24.05 18.47
N LEU A 892 -0.84 25.14 19.24
CA LEU A 892 -1.39 25.18 20.59
C LEU A 892 -2.84 25.70 20.55
N PRO A 893 -3.71 25.29 21.50
CA PRO A 893 -5.05 25.84 21.66
C PRO A 893 -5.05 27.28 22.22
#